data_AF-A0A850G9A6-F1
#
_entry.id   AF-A0A850G9A6-F1
#
_cell.length_a   1.000
_cell.length_b   1.000
_cell.length_c   1.000
_cell.angle_alpha   90.00
_cell.angle_beta   90.00
_cell.angle_gamma   90.00
#
_symmetry.space_group_name_H-M   'P 1'
#
loop_
_entity.id
_entity.type
_entity.pdbx_description
1 polymer ?
#
loop_
_entity_poly.entity_id
_entity_poly.type
_entity_poly.pdbx_seq_one_letter_code
_entity_poly.pdbx_strand_id
1 'polypeptide(L)'
;MNDERREPAPAQDDPTWAAFLELFGGLPRQGPGDAATTRAILELVPSLPAAPRIVDAGCGSGAALMVLAEALPTARTTGVDVQEELLARLRTDAARAGFGDRVDTQRASMDTLALRELDLIWSEGAVFTVGVEQALRSWAPCLRPGAAVVFSEACWFVPADQRPPALVEFWRRAYPSSSTRPASPRGSRASAPTSCARPGGSRARRGSTTTTSPCASAARPCAQAPRRRCSRSSPRPRRKSLPSSAGGTATGTPSSCSRGGERPGAPRSTQGLKNPVVLAHSRPSMSAAEVDALLERLVAQFESPYDFLRELVQNAMDAGSDRVEVTLEAHPLAALGVDAGGAGDDEVVFELVILDTGGGMDEAIIDRELTRLFSSGKDGDQTMAGGFGVGFVSVFAWQPEAVLLHTGRDGECWELVFHADRSFEKLALEDPVEGTTVSLFRRGRASEREAIAEAIRDSLWRWCRFCPLELSFEDLSGEDPPELIQDSPELAENSLVSRAELRGETTLRVAFATPPNVVLLRRGLILAEGGPQAIFRPDMVRSLGESAKHLQVWADSPQLHTTLARDKVVDNHGREAIEGQLLLLVEQLRRDLIARLVEQVEVGGPDPAEAGEGPTDPAWTRERHAIHATLHAHLGLELGAHGVRPREAVILRDLAHARGLSLATAAERMAGRPLLVATPPALLRADAQPSAESTQGPRSLAEGIEALLAALAPTQLPVIAGDLGDDGPWLRALAELAELELVALERAVATVEIEAEEARGLCGLLLGMLDGLGYERLHVQVGRFCDARGRPERGPVFGMEISGAATPLAFHANTSLPRSSRHPRALTLNRHNDLVEVALVSFTQRPLIAACSLAAAIFAGLDEGPEPADLAKVADRLDRSWARSSGASS
;
A
#
# COMPACT_ATOMS: atom_id res chain seq x y z
N MET A 1 39.74 29.34 -27.71
CA MET A 1 39.75 28.19 -28.63
C MET A 1 40.22 26.97 -27.85
N ASN A 2 39.27 26.25 -27.28
CA ASN A 2 39.26 24.79 -27.17
C ASN A 2 37.77 24.47 -27.03
N ASP A 3 37.19 24.28 -28.20
CA ASP A 3 35.80 24.02 -28.50
C ASP A 3 35.59 22.51 -28.31
N GLU A 4 35.34 22.08 -27.08
CA GLU A 4 34.83 20.73 -26.81
C GLU A 4 33.36 20.71 -27.23
N ARG A 5 33.15 20.38 -28.51
CA ARG A 5 31.82 20.10 -29.06
C ARG A 5 31.22 18.93 -28.30
N ARG A 6 30.29 19.22 -27.39
CA ARG A 6 29.30 18.24 -26.93
C ARG A 6 28.48 17.81 -28.14
N GLU A 7 28.27 16.50 -28.27
CA GLU A 7 27.42 15.92 -29.31
C GLU A 7 26.02 16.57 -29.26
N PRO A 8 25.42 16.85 -30.43
CA PRO A 8 24.05 17.35 -30.48
C PRO A 8 23.10 16.33 -29.84
N ALA A 9 21.98 16.82 -29.28
CA ALA A 9 20.91 15.95 -28.78
C ALA A 9 20.58 14.85 -29.81
N PRO A 10 20.41 13.59 -29.39
CA PRO A 10 20.23 12.47 -30.31
C PRO A 10 19.07 12.77 -31.25
N ALA A 11 19.28 12.50 -32.54
CA ALA A 11 18.24 12.63 -33.56
C ALA A 11 17.05 11.73 -33.20
N GLN A 12 15.85 12.07 -33.68
CA GLN A 12 14.62 11.29 -33.44
C GLN A 12 14.71 9.80 -33.84
N ASP A 13 15.77 9.40 -34.55
CA ASP A 13 16.07 8.03 -34.99
C ASP A 13 17.07 7.26 -34.10
N ASP A 14 17.42 7.76 -32.90
CA ASP A 14 18.26 7.03 -31.94
C ASP A 14 17.49 5.86 -31.29
N PRO A 15 17.92 4.59 -31.46
CA PRO A 15 17.25 3.43 -30.89
C PRO A 15 17.16 3.45 -29.36
N THR A 16 18.10 4.12 -28.69
CA THR A 16 18.09 4.30 -27.23
C THR A 16 16.95 5.22 -26.79
N TRP A 17 16.58 6.18 -27.62
CA TRP A 17 15.47 7.09 -27.39
C TRP A 17 14.11 6.45 -27.74
N ALA A 18 14.05 5.67 -28.83
CA ALA A 18 12.88 4.88 -29.13
C ALA A 18 12.53 3.93 -27.97
N ALA A 19 13.54 3.27 -27.39
CA ALA A 19 13.38 2.45 -26.18
C ALA A 19 12.96 3.28 -24.96
N PHE A 20 13.48 4.49 -24.77
CA PHE A 20 13.02 5.38 -23.69
C PHE A 20 11.54 5.77 -23.85
N LEU A 21 11.10 6.11 -25.06
CA LEU A 21 9.69 6.43 -25.31
C LEU A 21 8.78 5.21 -25.13
N GLU A 22 9.23 4.04 -25.55
CA GLU A 22 8.52 2.78 -25.34
C GLU A 22 8.35 2.46 -23.84
N LEU A 23 9.40 2.66 -23.04
CA LEU A 23 9.40 2.38 -21.60
C LEU A 23 8.69 3.47 -20.77
N PHE A 24 8.96 4.75 -21.04
CA PHE A 24 8.57 5.88 -20.19
C PHE A 24 7.48 6.77 -20.80
N GLY A 25 7.22 6.67 -22.10
CA GLY A 25 6.23 7.51 -22.80
C GLY A 25 4.79 7.22 -22.39
N GLY A 26 4.50 6.00 -21.92
CA GLY A 26 3.22 5.60 -21.35
C GLY A 26 3.00 6.07 -19.90
N LEU A 27 4.07 6.34 -19.16
CA LEU A 27 4.01 6.69 -17.75
C LEU A 27 3.53 8.13 -17.53
N PRO A 28 2.86 8.43 -16.40
CA PRO A 28 2.45 9.80 -16.07
C PRO A 28 3.65 10.71 -15.73
N ARG A 29 4.77 10.14 -15.26
CA ARG A 29 6.01 10.86 -14.90
C ARG A 29 7.22 10.11 -15.45
N GLN A 30 8.21 10.86 -15.95
CA GLN A 30 9.46 10.32 -16.49
C GLN A 30 10.62 10.38 -15.46
N GLY A 31 10.36 10.86 -14.25
CA GLY A 31 11.32 10.93 -13.15
C GLY A 31 10.65 10.87 -11.78
N PRO A 32 11.43 10.73 -10.68
CA PRO A 32 10.89 10.62 -9.33
C PRO A 32 10.08 11.87 -8.91
N GLY A 33 8.93 11.64 -8.29
CA GLY A 33 8.06 12.69 -7.76
C GLY A 33 6.59 12.25 -7.71
N ASP A 34 5.78 12.98 -6.96
CA ASP A 34 4.34 12.76 -6.86
C ASP A 34 3.60 14.10 -6.67
N ALA A 35 2.27 14.07 -6.84
CA ALA A 35 1.45 15.27 -6.74
C ALA A 35 1.43 15.89 -5.32
N ALA A 36 1.56 15.08 -4.26
CA ALA A 36 1.57 15.58 -2.89
C ALA A 36 2.85 16.39 -2.62
N THR A 37 4.00 15.89 -3.10
CA THR A 37 5.29 16.54 -3.02
C THR A 37 5.32 17.82 -3.85
N THR A 38 4.79 17.82 -5.08
CA THR A 38 4.66 19.04 -5.90
C THR A 38 3.84 20.11 -5.16
N ARG A 39 2.71 19.75 -4.53
CA ARG A 39 1.88 20.68 -3.73
C ARG A 39 2.61 21.20 -2.50
N ALA A 40 3.27 20.32 -1.74
CA ALA A 40 4.04 20.71 -0.57
C ALA A 40 5.20 21.66 -0.90
N ILE A 41 5.88 21.46 -2.03
CA ILE A 41 6.94 22.38 -2.48
C ILE A 41 6.33 23.70 -2.94
N LEU A 42 5.17 23.69 -3.59
CA LEU A 42 4.47 24.90 -4.01
C LEU A 42 4.12 25.81 -2.82
N GLU A 43 3.73 25.23 -1.68
CA GLU A 43 3.46 25.98 -0.43
C GLU A 43 4.71 26.70 0.11
N LEU A 44 5.91 26.26 -0.25
CA LEU A 44 7.18 26.89 0.12
C LEU A 44 7.60 28.02 -0.83
N VAL A 45 6.96 28.14 -2.01
CA VAL A 45 7.24 29.19 -2.98
C VAL A 45 6.77 30.52 -2.41
N PRO A 46 7.58 31.61 -2.50
CA PRO A 46 7.14 32.94 -2.12
C PRO A 46 5.82 33.33 -2.81
N SER A 47 5.03 34.21 -2.18
CA SER A 47 3.74 34.65 -2.71
C SER A 47 3.84 35.09 -4.17
N LEU A 48 3.15 34.37 -5.06
CA LEU A 48 3.08 34.67 -6.48
C LEU A 48 2.05 35.78 -6.76
N PRO A 49 2.18 36.53 -7.87
CA PRO A 49 1.17 37.50 -8.27
C PRO A 49 -0.18 36.82 -8.56
N ALA A 50 -1.25 37.61 -8.60
CA ALA A 50 -2.62 37.09 -8.75
C ALA A 50 -2.89 36.30 -10.05
N ALA A 51 -2.08 36.48 -11.10
CA ALA A 51 -2.14 35.73 -12.34
C ALA A 51 -0.71 35.40 -12.82
N PRO A 52 -0.05 34.41 -12.21
CA PRO A 52 1.37 34.15 -12.44
C PRO A 52 1.60 33.47 -13.80
N ARG A 53 2.74 33.79 -14.42
CA ARG A 53 3.26 33.13 -15.62
C ARG A 53 4.29 32.08 -15.22
N ILE A 54 3.95 30.82 -15.45
CA ILE A 54 4.70 29.66 -14.96
C ILE A 54 5.19 28.83 -16.14
N VAL A 55 6.44 28.39 -16.08
CA VAL A 55 7.00 27.43 -17.05
C VAL A 55 7.39 26.15 -16.32
N ASP A 56 6.99 25.01 -16.86
CA ASP A 56 7.55 23.71 -16.50
C ASP A 56 8.59 23.31 -17.55
N ALA A 57 9.87 23.31 -17.16
CA ALA A 57 11.01 23.16 -18.05
C ALA A 57 11.53 21.71 -18.02
N GLY A 58 11.42 21.02 -19.16
CA GLY A 58 11.56 19.57 -19.24
C GLY A 58 10.30 18.87 -18.70
N CYS A 59 9.13 19.34 -19.14
CA CYS A 59 7.85 18.94 -18.52
C CYS A 59 7.46 17.48 -18.79
N GLY A 60 8.07 16.81 -19.78
CA GLY A 60 7.66 15.48 -20.22
C GLY A 60 6.16 15.45 -20.55
N SER A 61 5.43 14.45 -20.04
CA SER A 61 3.97 14.36 -20.18
C SER A 61 3.18 15.35 -19.30
N GLY A 62 3.86 16.18 -18.50
CA GLY A 62 3.30 17.34 -17.81
C GLY A 62 2.63 17.09 -16.47
N ALA A 63 2.96 16.01 -15.75
CA ALA A 63 2.34 15.71 -14.46
C ALA A 63 2.52 16.80 -13.39
N ALA A 64 3.70 17.43 -13.30
CA ALA A 64 3.91 18.54 -12.38
C ALA A 64 3.13 19.78 -12.83
N LEU A 65 3.21 20.14 -14.12
CA LEU A 65 2.44 21.24 -14.70
C LEU A 65 0.93 21.14 -14.47
N MET A 66 0.35 19.94 -14.55
CA MET A 66 -1.08 19.73 -14.31
C MET A 66 -1.47 19.99 -12.84
N VAL A 67 -0.62 19.60 -11.89
CA VAL A 67 -0.81 19.91 -10.46
C VAL A 67 -0.69 21.42 -10.21
N LEU A 68 0.28 22.08 -10.84
CA LEU A 68 0.44 23.54 -10.75
C LEU A 68 -0.77 24.28 -11.34
N ALA A 69 -1.28 23.82 -12.48
CA ALA A 69 -2.48 24.37 -13.09
C ALA A 69 -3.68 24.23 -12.15
N GLU A 70 -3.90 23.05 -11.56
CA GLU A 70 -4.98 22.79 -10.59
C GLU A 70 -4.87 23.69 -9.35
N ALA A 71 -3.68 23.76 -8.74
CA ALA A 71 -3.45 24.51 -7.50
C ALA A 71 -3.48 26.03 -7.68
N LEU A 72 -3.22 26.53 -8.90
CA LEU A 72 -3.21 27.96 -9.22
C LEU A 72 -4.21 28.25 -10.35
N PRO A 73 -5.50 28.44 -10.05
CA PRO A 73 -6.56 28.57 -11.05
C PRO A 73 -6.39 29.74 -12.03
N THR A 74 -5.69 30.80 -11.61
CA THR A 74 -5.45 32.02 -12.40
C THR A 74 -4.10 32.02 -13.12
N ALA A 75 -3.28 30.97 -12.94
CA ALA A 75 -1.98 30.88 -13.59
C ALA A 75 -2.11 30.60 -15.09
N ARG A 76 -1.19 31.18 -15.87
CA ARG A 76 -0.89 30.74 -17.22
C ARG A 76 0.35 29.87 -17.18
N THR A 77 0.21 28.61 -17.55
CA THR A 77 1.29 27.62 -17.47
C THR A 77 1.74 27.24 -18.88
N THR A 78 3.05 27.05 -19.05
CA THR A 78 3.63 26.60 -20.32
C THR A 78 4.55 25.40 -20.08
N GLY A 79 4.23 24.26 -20.70
CA GLY A 79 5.08 23.08 -20.68
C GLY A 79 6.12 23.17 -21.78
N VAL A 80 7.40 23.07 -21.43
CA VAL A 80 8.51 23.11 -22.39
C VAL A 80 9.23 21.78 -22.38
N ASP A 81 9.32 21.15 -23.54
CA ASP A 81 10.09 19.93 -23.74
C ASP A 81 10.65 19.89 -25.18
N VAL A 82 11.69 19.10 -25.42
CA VAL A 82 12.22 18.90 -26.78
C VAL A 82 11.38 17.89 -27.57
N GLN A 83 10.56 17.10 -26.87
CA GLN A 83 9.81 15.97 -27.41
C GLN A 83 8.36 16.33 -27.70
N GLU A 84 8.00 16.36 -29.00
CA GLU A 84 6.67 16.77 -29.43
C GLU A 84 5.59 15.76 -29.02
N GLU A 85 5.94 14.47 -28.96
CA GLU A 85 5.04 13.37 -28.63
C GLU A 85 4.52 13.51 -27.19
N LEU A 86 5.39 13.89 -26.26
CA LEU A 86 5.02 14.14 -24.86
C LEU A 86 4.21 15.44 -24.71
N LEU A 87 4.57 16.48 -25.47
CA LEU A 87 3.80 17.74 -25.48
C LEU A 87 2.41 17.57 -26.09
N ALA A 88 2.25 16.73 -27.12
CA ALA A 88 0.95 16.40 -27.72
C ALA A 88 0.04 15.67 -26.72
N ARG A 89 0.62 14.77 -25.92
CA ARG A 89 -0.09 14.13 -24.80
C ARG A 89 -0.51 15.14 -23.74
N LEU A 90 0.41 16.01 -23.32
CA LEU A 90 0.10 17.07 -22.35
C LEU A 90 -1.05 17.97 -22.83
N ARG A 91 -1.06 18.40 -24.10
CA ARG A 91 -2.19 19.18 -24.66
C ARG A 91 -3.51 18.43 -24.57
N THR A 92 -3.49 17.13 -24.88
CA THR A 92 -4.68 16.28 -24.84
C THR A 92 -5.22 16.13 -23.40
N ASP A 93 -4.33 15.87 -22.45
CA ASP A 93 -4.69 15.68 -21.04
C ASP A 93 -5.12 17.00 -20.38
N ALA A 94 -4.47 18.12 -20.72
CA ALA A 94 -4.87 19.46 -20.29
C ALA A 94 -6.25 19.85 -20.82
N ALA A 95 -6.55 19.55 -22.10
CA ALA A 95 -7.88 19.77 -22.66
C ALA A 95 -8.94 18.91 -21.96
N ARG A 96 -8.65 17.63 -21.69
CA ARG A 96 -9.56 16.72 -20.98
C ARG A 96 -9.85 17.17 -19.55
N ALA A 97 -8.87 17.75 -18.87
CA ALA A 97 -8.99 18.28 -17.52
C ALA A 97 -9.61 19.69 -17.45
N GLY A 98 -9.94 20.30 -18.60
CA GLY A 98 -10.54 21.64 -18.65
C GLY A 98 -9.54 22.78 -18.46
N PHE A 99 -8.24 22.56 -18.71
CA PHE A 99 -7.19 23.58 -18.59
C PHE A 99 -6.65 24.08 -19.93
N GLY A 100 -7.23 23.64 -21.06
CA GLY A 100 -6.72 23.93 -22.40
C GLY A 100 -6.70 25.41 -22.80
N ASP A 101 -7.37 26.29 -22.04
CA ASP A 101 -7.38 27.74 -22.21
C ASP A 101 -6.20 28.46 -21.53
N ARG A 102 -5.49 27.77 -20.63
CA ARG A 102 -4.44 28.33 -19.77
C ARG A 102 -3.17 27.50 -19.66
N VAL A 103 -3.17 26.29 -20.22
CA VAL A 103 -1.99 25.44 -20.42
C VAL A 103 -1.56 25.53 -21.89
N ASP A 104 -0.37 26.07 -22.11
CA ASP A 104 0.29 26.09 -23.42
C ASP A 104 1.45 25.09 -23.46
N THR A 105 1.92 24.72 -24.65
CA THR A 105 3.13 23.89 -24.78
C THR A 105 4.04 24.41 -25.86
N GLN A 106 5.35 24.35 -25.60
CA GLN A 106 6.37 24.83 -26.51
C GLN A 106 7.45 23.76 -26.70
N ARG A 107 7.68 23.37 -27.95
CA ARG A 107 8.81 22.50 -28.29
C ARG A 107 10.11 23.29 -28.29
N ALA A 108 10.91 23.16 -27.25
CA ALA A 108 12.20 23.83 -27.10
C ALA A 108 13.08 23.12 -26.07
N SER A 109 14.39 23.33 -26.13
CA SER A 109 15.28 22.88 -25.06
C SER A 109 15.19 23.80 -23.85
N MET A 110 15.22 23.22 -22.65
CA MET A 110 15.13 23.98 -21.40
C MET A 110 16.32 24.93 -21.18
N ASP A 111 17.47 24.72 -21.84
CA ASP A 111 18.63 25.62 -21.78
C ASP A 111 18.61 26.75 -22.82
N THR A 112 17.57 26.81 -23.66
CA THR A 112 17.35 27.85 -24.69
C THR A 112 15.97 28.49 -24.60
N LEU A 113 15.38 28.53 -23.39
CA LEU A 113 14.09 29.17 -23.15
C LEU A 113 14.06 30.62 -23.67
N ALA A 114 13.16 30.87 -24.62
CA ALA A 114 12.95 32.19 -25.22
C ALA A 114 11.72 32.93 -24.62
N LEU A 115 11.22 32.45 -23.47
CA LEU A 115 10.10 33.05 -22.76
C LEU A 115 10.59 34.19 -21.87
N ARG A 116 9.74 35.19 -21.64
CA ARG A 116 10.09 36.37 -20.83
C ARG A 116 9.01 36.69 -19.82
N GLU A 117 9.44 37.39 -18.79
CA GLU A 117 8.58 37.87 -17.71
C GLU A 117 7.87 36.75 -16.95
N LEU A 118 8.63 35.70 -16.62
CA LEU A 118 8.16 34.57 -15.85
C LEU A 118 8.17 34.90 -14.35
N ASP A 119 7.15 34.44 -13.65
CA ASP A 119 7.01 34.60 -12.20
C ASP A 119 7.49 33.33 -11.46
N LEU A 120 7.47 32.18 -12.14
CA LEU A 120 7.95 30.90 -11.64
C LEU A 120 8.49 30.02 -12.79
N ILE A 121 9.66 29.42 -12.59
CA ILE A 121 10.13 28.28 -13.40
C ILE A 121 10.14 27.05 -12.49
N TRP A 122 9.56 25.96 -12.99
CA TRP A 122 9.49 24.67 -12.34
C TRP A 122 10.22 23.63 -13.20
N SER A 123 10.94 22.67 -12.60
CA SER A 123 11.58 21.57 -13.31
C SER A 123 11.80 20.37 -12.40
N GLU A 124 10.92 19.38 -12.48
CA GLU A 124 11.04 18.16 -11.68
C GLU A 124 11.72 17.04 -12.48
N GLY A 125 12.88 16.58 -12.01
CA GLY A 125 13.53 15.38 -12.54
C GLY A 125 14.02 15.53 -13.98
N ALA A 126 14.35 16.75 -14.42
CA ALA A 126 14.73 17.02 -15.81
C ALA A 126 15.95 17.95 -15.96
N VAL A 127 16.13 18.91 -15.04
CA VAL A 127 17.24 19.90 -15.07
C VAL A 127 18.63 19.26 -15.18
N PHE A 128 18.74 18.02 -14.72
CA PHE A 128 19.97 17.26 -14.70
C PHE A 128 20.54 17.04 -16.11
N THR A 129 19.67 16.93 -17.12
CA THR A 129 20.03 16.69 -18.53
C THR A 129 20.91 17.79 -19.13
N VAL A 130 20.70 19.05 -18.73
CA VAL A 130 21.49 20.20 -19.16
C VAL A 130 22.50 20.64 -18.09
N GLY A 131 22.27 20.24 -16.84
CA GLY A 131 23.03 20.63 -15.65
C GLY A 131 22.49 21.91 -14.99
N VAL A 132 22.36 21.87 -13.66
CA VAL A 132 21.76 22.95 -12.85
C VAL A 132 22.37 24.32 -13.12
N GLU A 133 23.71 24.43 -13.16
CA GLU A 133 24.36 25.72 -13.36
C GLU A 133 24.04 26.33 -14.73
N GLN A 134 24.05 25.51 -15.78
CA GLN A 134 23.73 25.96 -17.13
C GLN A 134 22.25 26.34 -17.25
N ALA A 135 21.35 25.52 -16.70
CA ALA A 135 19.93 25.82 -16.64
C ALA A 135 19.66 27.17 -15.97
N LEU A 136 20.22 27.38 -14.77
CA LEU A 136 20.03 28.63 -14.02
C LEU A 136 20.55 29.85 -14.78
N ARG A 137 21.69 29.75 -15.47
CA ARG A 137 22.21 30.84 -16.32
C ARG A 137 21.28 31.13 -17.50
N SER A 138 20.73 30.10 -18.13
CA SER A 138 19.80 30.25 -19.26
C SER A 138 18.42 30.77 -18.81
N TRP A 139 17.98 30.43 -17.60
CA TRP A 139 16.67 30.81 -17.06
C TRP A 139 16.65 32.22 -16.46
N ALA A 140 17.76 32.68 -15.91
CA ALA A 140 17.85 33.99 -15.25
C ALA A 140 17.33 35.16 -16.11
N PRO A 141 17.60 35.26 -17.42
CA PRO A 141 17.05 36.34 -18.26
C PRO A 141 15.54 36.27 -18.51
N CYS A 142 14.91 35.12 -18.25
CA CYS A 142 13.48 34.88 -18.47
C CYS A 142 12.62 35.37 -17.29
N LEU A 143 13.21 35.46 -16.10
CA LEU A 143 12.54 35.70 -14.83
C LEU A 143 12.34 37.19 -14.53
N ARG A 144 11.19 37.55 -13.95
CA ARG A 144 10.99 38.88 -13.35
C ARG A 144 11.80 39.04 -12.06
N PRO A 145 12.14 40.27 -11.66
CA PRO A 145 12.65 40.52 -10.30
C PRO A 145 11.68 39.97 -9.24
N GLY A 146 12.19 39.15 -8.33
CA GLY A 146 11.40 38.50 -7.28
C GLY A 146 10.71 37.19 -7.69
N ALA A 147 10.88 36.74 -8.94
CA ALA A 147 10.41 35.43 -9.39
C ALA A 147 11.21 34.28 -8.75
N ALA A 148 10.60 33.10 -8.70
CA ALA A 148 11.19 31.91 -8.11
C ALA A 148 11.59 30.86 -9.17
N VAL A 149 12.55 30.02 -8.80
CA VAL A 149 12.90 28.80 -9.54
C VAL A 149 12.81 27.63 -8.58
N VAL A 150 12.10 26.59 -8.99
CA VAL A 150 11.97 25.33 -8.27
C VAL A 150 12.47 24.21 -9.17
N PHE A 151 13.37 23.38 -8.67
CA PHE A 151 13.81 22.20 -9.38
C PHE A 151 14.14 21.05 -8.43
N SER A 152 14.10 19.81 -8.93
CA SER A 152 14.61 18.63 -8.24
C SER A 152 15.84 18.06 -8.94
N GLU A 153 16.81 17.61 -8.14
CA GLU A 153 18.10 17.09 -8.62
C GLU A 153 18.58 15.94 -7.71
N ALA A 154 19.20 14.93 -8.29
CA ALA A 154 19.74 13.80 -7.55
C ALA A 154 20.95 14.26 -6.73
N CYS A 155 20.90 14.07 -5.41
CA CYS A 155 21.92 14.58 -4.50
C CYS A 155 22.46 13.50 -3.56
N TRP A 156 23.76 13.55 -3.29
CA TRP A 156 24.37 12.73 -2.25
C TRP A 156 23.99 13.22 -0.86
N PHE A 157 23.39 12.36 -0.04
CA PHE A 157 23.04 12.68 1.35
C PHE A 157 24.18 12.45 2.35
N VAL A 158 25.27 11.83 1.91
CA VAL A 158 26.46 11.56 2.73
C VAL A 158 27.72 12.27 2.18
N PRO A 159 28.68 12.61 3.06
CA PRO A 159 30.00 13.14 2.68
C PRO A 159 30.73 12.26 1.67
N ALA A 160 31.65 12.84 0.88
CA ALA A 160 32.33 12.15 -0.22
C ALA A 160 33.16 10.92 0.24
N ASP A 161 33.75 11.00 1.43
CA ASP A 161 34.51 9.95 2.09
C ASP A 161 33.65 8.76 2.55
N GLN A 162 32.32 8.90 2.58
CA GLN A 162 31.37 7.87 3.03
C GLN A 162 30.55 7.26 1.89
N ARG A 163 30.83 7.62 0.63
CA ARG A 163 30.05 7.13 -0.51
C ARG A 163 30.55 5.75 -0.95
N PRO A 164 29.67 4.76 -1.12
CA PRO A 164 30.06 3.45 -1.64
C PRO A 164 30.66 3.57 -3.05
N PRO A 165 31.86 3.01 -3.32
CA PRO A 165 32.52 3.14 -4.61
C PRO A 165 31.68 2.67 -5.81
N ALA A 166 30.91 1.60 -5.64
CA ALA A 166 30.02 1.08 -6.69
C ALA A 166 28.92 2.08 -7.08
N LEU A 167 28.33 2.78 -6.11
CA LEU A 167 27.33 3.82 -6.37
C LEU A 167 27.97 5.05 -6.99
N VAL A 168 29.19 5.41 -6.56
CA VAL A 168 29.94 6.52 -7.18
C VAL A 168 30.22 6.21 -8.66
N GLU A 169 30.59 4.98 -8.99
CA GLU A 169 30.83 4.57 -10.38
C GLU A 169 29.54 4.55 -11.20
N PHE A 170 28.46 4.00 -10.64
CA PHE A 170 27.14 4.02 -11.27
C PHE A 170 26.71 5.44 -11.62
N TRP A 171 26.72 6.36 -10.64
CA TRP A 171 26.31 7.74 -10.86
C TRP A 171 27.29 8.50 -11.75
N ARG A 172 28.59 8.17 -11.75
CA ARG A 172 29.55 8.76 -12.70
C ARG A 172 29.23 8.36 -14.14
N ARG A 173 28.84 7.10 -14.37
CA ARG A 173 28.48 6.58 -15.71
C ARG A 173 27.09 7.05 -16.16
N ALA A 174 26.10 6.98 -15.28
CA ALA A 174 24.72 7.37 -15.57
C ALA A 174 24.55 8.89 -15.59
N TYR A 175 25.36 9.63 -14.83
CA TYR A 175 25.21 11.06 -14.62
C TYR A 175 26.56 11.80 -14.42
N PRO A 176 27.35 11.99 -15.49
CA PRO A 176 28.74 12.47 -15.42
C PRO A 176 28.92 13.87 -14.82
N SER A 177 27.85 14.68 -14.80
CA SER A 177 27.81 16.05 -14.29
C SER A 177 27.45 16.17 -12.80
N SER A 178 27.41 15.07 -12.03
CA SER A 178 27.16 15.11 -10.58
C SER A 178 28.34 15.72 -9.80
N SER A 179 28.60 17.01 -9.99
CA SER A 179 29.56 17.74 -9.17
C SER A 179 28.94 18.05 -7.81
N THR A 180 29.70 17.69 -6.77
CA THR A 180 29.77 18.28 -5.43
C THR A 180 28.74 19.37 -5.06
N ARG A 181 28.17 19.23 -3.85
CA ARG A 181 27.37 20.25 -3.12
C ARG A 181 27.67 21.68 -3.60
N PRO A 182 26.68 22.49 -4.02
CA PRO A 182 26.95 23.88 -4.39
C PRO A 182 27.66 24.57 -3.22
N ALA A 183 28.87 25.07 -3.47
CA ALA A 183 29.53 25.94 -2.53
C ALA A 183 28.63 27.17 -2.36
N SER A 184 28.25 27.47 -1.11
CA SER A 184 27.59 28.73 -0.78
C SER A 184 28.41 29.87 -1.40
N PRO A 185 27.80 30.79 -2.16
CA PRO A 185 28.54 31.86 -2.82
C PRO A 185 29.14 32.77 -1.74
N ARG A 186 30.42 32.58 -1.44
CA ARG A 186 31.19 33.55 -0.67
C ARG A 186 31.50 34.71 -1.60
N GLY A 187 30.73 35.79 -1.46
CA GLY A 187 31.12 37.12 -1.91
C GLY A 187 30.30 37.71 -3.05
N SER A 188 29.03 38.01 -2.81
CA SER A 188 28.45 39.27 -3.28
C SER A 188 27.38 39.73 -2.29
N ARG A 189 27.48 40.98 -1.83
CA ARG A 189 26.49 41.62 -0.97
C ARG A 189 25.24 41.90 -1.80
N ALA A 190 24.25 41.02 -1.76
CA ALA A 190 22.84 41.35 -1.96
C ALA A 190 21.99 40.29 -1.25
N SER A 191 21.10 40.76 -0.39
CA SER A 191 20.26 39.99 0.53
C SER A 191 19.12 39.24 -0.16
N ALA A 192 19.17 37.90 -0.16
CA ALA A 192 17.99 37.01 -0.25
C ALA A 192 18.31 35.65 0.40
N PRO A 193 17.42 35.04 1.18
CA PRO A 193 17.69 33.77 1.84
C PRO A 193 17.45 32.58 0.88
N THR A 194 18.47 31.77 0.64
CA THR A 194 18.32 30.44 0.01
C THR A 194 17.94 29.43 1.11
N SER A 195 16.68 29.02 1.18
CA SER A 195 16.23 27.98 2.11
C SER A 195 16.18 26.61 1.41
N CYS A 196 17.14 25.73 1.69
CA CYS A 196 16.94 24.30 1.49
C CYS A 196 16.00 23.78 2.58
N ALA A 197 14.72 23.58 2.26
CA ALA A 197 13.79 22.94 3.18
C ALA A 197 14.02 21.42 3.16
N ARG A 198 14.42 20.85 4.31
CA ARG A 198 14.22 19.43 4.62
C ARG A 198 12.83 19.26 5.23
N PRO A 199 12.12 18.15 5.00
CA PRO A 199 11.02 17.76 5.87
C PRO A 199 11.60 17.57 7.27
N GLY A 200 11.27 18.49 8.18
CA GLY A 200 11.83 18.54 9.52
C GLY A 200 11.19 17.49 10.43
N GLY A 201 11.95 16.46 10.80
CA GLY A 201 11.75 15.76 12.06
C GLY A 201 12.10 16.70 13.22
N SER A 202 11.14 16.97 14.10
CA SER A 202 11.33 17.86 15.25
C SER A 202 12.38 17.30 16.21
N ARG A 203 13.53 17.97 16.35
CA ARG A 203 14.46 17.79 17.46
C ARG A 203 14.12 18.81 18.55
N ALA A 204 13.45 18.34 19.61
CA ALA A 204 13.36 19.06 20.86
C ALA A 204 14.71 19.00 21.60
N ARG A 205 15.10 20.14 22.17
CA ARG A 205 16.26 20.38 23.04
C ARG A 205 16.39 19.29 24.12
N ARG A 206 17.59 18.75 24.30
CA ARG A 206 18.00 18.12 25.57
C ARG A 206 19.17 18.89 26.17
N GLY A 207 18.92 19.44 27.37
CA GLY A 207 19.96 19.81 28.31
C GLY A 207 20.65 18.56 28.85
N SER A 208 21.93 18.71 29.11
CA SER A 208 22.87 17.75 29.67
C SER A 208 22.51 17.32 31.10
N THR A 209 22.68 16.03 31.41
CA THR A 209 23.47 15.59 32.57
C THR A 209 23.91 14.13 32.38
N THR A 210 25.17 13.92 32.69
CA THR A 210 26.04 12.74 32.66
C THR A 210 25.69 11.64 33.65
N THR A 211 25.83 10.36 33.25
CA THR A 211 26.58 9.32 33.99
C THR A 211 26.90 8.06 33.14
N THR A 212 28.21 7.85 32.90
CA THR A 212 29.01 6.59 32.94
C THR A 212 28.53 5.26 32.31
N SER A 213 29.25 4.86 31.24
CA SER A 213 29.76 3.53 30.76
C SER A 213 29.64 2.24 31.62
N PRO A 214 30.01 1.04 31.09
CA PRO A 214 29.98 0.51 29.71
C PRO A 214 29.42 -0.95 29.64
N CYS A 215 29.12 -1.48 28.45
CA CYS A 215 29.12 -2.94 28.26
C CYS A 215 29.52 -3.35 26.85
N ALA A 216 30.51 -4.24 26.80
CA ALA A 216 30.99 -4.97 25.64
C ALA A 216 30.63 -6.45 25.81
N SER A 217 30.26 -7.13 24.72
CA SER A 217 30.28 -8.58 24.42
C SER A 217 29.06 -8.89 23.52
N ALA A 218 29.21 -9.28 22.25
CA ALA A 218 29.67 -10.58 21.75
C ALA A 218 28.79 -11.76 22.22
N ALA A 219 27.94 -12.28 21.32
CA ALA A 219 27.94 -13.69 20.86
C ALA A 219 26.52 -14.24 20.52
N ARG A 220 26.41 -14.67 19.26
CA ARG A 220 25.87 -15.95 18.73
C ARG A 220 24.40 -16.37 18.94
N PRO A 221 23.84 -17.11 17.93
CA PRO A 221 22.50 -17.69 17.98
C PRO A 221 22.52 -19.07 18.66
N CYS A 222 21.40 -19.46 19.28
CA CYS A 222 21.18 -20.82 19.76
C CYS A 222 19.78 -21.31 19.37
N ALA A 223 19.76 -22.53 18.85
CA ALA A 223 18.61 -23.30 18.40
C ALA A 223 18.09 -24.26 19.51
N GLN A 224 17.05 -25.03 19.15
CA GLN A 224 16.45 -26.23 19.81
C GLN A 224 15.21 -25.91 20.66
N ALA A 225 14.08 -26.63 20.61
CA ALA A 225 13.74 -28.02 20.23
C ALA A 225 12.19 -28.15 20.03
N PRO A 226 11.54 -29.34 19.91
CA PRO A 226 12.03 -30.70 19.71
C PRO A 226 11.32 -31.52 18.59
N ARG A 227 12.01 -32.56 18.12
CA ARG A 227 11.49 -33.65 17.28
C ARG A 227 10.66 -34.64 18.10
N ARG A 228 9.49 -35.05 17.61
CA ARG A 228 8.79 -36.29 18.03
C ARG A 228 8.66 -37.25 16.84
N ARG A 229 9.21 -38.45 17.02
CA ARG A 229 8.97 -39.65 16.20
C ARG A 229 7.69 -40.35 16.70
N CYS A 230 6.84 -40.82 15.80
CA CYS A 230 6.01 -42.03 15.91
C CYS A 230 5.36 -42.27 14.54
N SER A 231 5.89 -43.19 13.73
CA SER A 231 5.47 -44.59 13.58
C SER A 231 4.19 -44.77 12.73
N ARG A 232 4.43 -45.30 11.52
CA ARG A 232 3.48 -45.80 10.52
C ARG A 232 2.42 -46.74 11.13
N SER A 233 1.14 -46.52 10.81
CA SER A 233 0.17 -47.60 10.61
C SER A 233 -1.00 -47.10 9.75
N SER A 234 -1.16 -47.72 8.58
CA SER A 234 -2.24 -47.49 7.63
C SER A 234 -3.57 -48.10 8.11
N PRO A 235 -4.71 -47.52 7.72
CA PRO A 235 -5.91 -48.30 7.47
C PRO A 235 -6.46 -48.08 6.05
N ARG A 236 -6.67 -49.20 5.35
CA ARG A 236 -7.41 -49.33 4.09
C ARG A 236 -8.84 -48.77 4.22
N PRO A 237 -9.41 -48.14 3.17
CA PRO A 237 -10.85 -48.06 3.02
C PRO A 237 -11.39 -49.23 2.17
N ARG A 238 -12.53 -49.74 2.61
CA ARG A 238 -13.27 -50.87 2.04
C ARG A 238 -14.09 -50.44 0.81
N ARG A 239 -14.11 -51.33 -0.19
CA ARG A 239 -15.07 -51.37 -1.30
C ARG A 239 -16.53 -51.43 -0.80
N LYS A 240 -17.40 -50.62 -1.39
CA LYS A 240 -18.87 -50.79 -1.53
C LYS A 240 -19.25 -50.20 -2.89
N SER A 241 -19.40 -51.00 -3.94
CA SER A 241 -20.66 -51.58 -4.44
C SER A 241 -21.70 -50.53 -4.87
N LEU A 242 -21.73 -50.26 -6.18
CA LEU A 242 -22.84 -49.68 -6.94
C LEU A 242 -24.09 -50.57 -6.89
N PRO A 243 -25.26 -49.99 -7.19
CA PRO A 243 -26.19 -50.66 -8.09
C PRO A 243 -26.61 -49.79 -9.28
N SER A 244 -26.78 -50.48 -10.40
CA SER A 244 -27.30 -50.08 -11.70
C SER A 244 -28.83 -49.92 -11.73
N SER A 245 -29.33 -48.96 -12.51
CA SER A 245 -30.60 -49.03 -13.28
C SER A 245 -30.61 -47.86 -14.27
N ALA A 246 -30.42 -48.04 -15.59
CA ALA A 246 -31.37 -48.55 -16.60
C ALA A 246 -32.46 -47.54 -16.99
N GLY A 247 -32.39 -47.08 -18.26
CA GLY A 247 -33.56 -46.83 -19.12
C GLY A 247 -33.93 -45.38 -19.42
N GLY A 248 -33.99 -45.02 -20.71
CA GLY A 248 -34.82 -43.87 -21.15
C GLY A 248 -34.36 -43.14 -22.40
N THR A 249 -34.81 -43.61 -23.56
CA THR A 249 -34.71 -43.06 -24.92
C THR A 249 -35.52 -41.77 -25.19
N ALA A 250 -35.25 -41.16 -26.36
CA ALA A 250 -36.12 -40.34 -27.23
C ALA A 250 -36.09 -38.82 -26.99
N THR A 251 -35.44 -38.03 -27.85
CA THR A 251 -35.92 -37.46 -29.14
C THR A 251 -37.12 -36.52 -29.04
N GLY A 252 -36.97 -35.31 -29.57
CA GLY A 252 -38.08 -34.53 -30.11
C GLY A 252 -38.22 -33.10 -29.58
N THR A 253 -37.55 -32.16 -30.23
CA THR A 253 -38.06 -30.79 -30.40
C THR A 253 -39.37 -30.82 -31.17
N PRO A 254 -40.21 -29.78 -31.00
CA PRO A 254 -40.84 -29.19 -32.17
C PRO A 254 -40.69 -27.67 -32.20
N SER A 255 -40.26 -27.22 -33.37
CA SER A 255 -40.38 -25.87 -33.90
C SER A 255 -41.84 -25.49 -34.17
N SER A 256 -42.16 -24.20 -34.11
CA SER A 256 -43.04 -23.58 -35.12
C SER A 256 -42.88 -22.06 -35.12
N CYS A 257 -42.61 -21.47 -36.29
CA CYS A 257 -43.61 -20.64 -36.95
C CYS A 257 -43.16 -20.13 -38.34
N SER A 258 -44.11 -20.33 -39.27
CA SER A 258 -44.45 -19.56 -40.47
C SER A 258 -43.52 -19.49 -41.69
N ARG A 259 -44.05 -20.12 -42.75
CA ARG A 259 -43.78 -20.02 -44.19
C ARG A 259 -44.36 -18.74 -44.82
N GLY A 260 -43.85 -18.42 -46.02
CA GLY A 260 -44.54 -17.75 -47.13
C GLY A 260 -43.52 -17.02 -48.01
N GLY A 261 -43.07 -17.58 -49.15
CA GLY A 261 -43.64 -17.38 -50.50
C GLY A 261 -43.09 -16.06 -51.09
N GLU A 262 -42.48 -15.93 -52.28
CA GLU A 262 -42.67 -16.56 -53.59
C GLU A 262 -41.42 -16.32 -54.47
N ARG A 263 -41.29 -17.12 -55.54
CA ARG A 263 -40.43 -16.94 -56.74
C ARG A 263 -41.38 -16.76 -57.94
N PRO A 264 -41.02 -16.13 -59.10
CA PRO A 264 -40.10 -16.76 -60.06
C PRO A 264 -39.40 -15.85 -61.10
N GLY A 265 -38.50 -16.44 -61.92
CA GLY A 265 -38.22 -15.96 -63.29
C GLY A 265 -36.76 -15.95 -63.74
N ALA A 266 -36.33 -17.00 -64.44
CA ALA A 266 -35.12 -17.03 -65.27
C ALA A 266 -35.46 -16.68 -66.74
N PRO A 267 -34.45 -16.40 -67.59
CA PRO A 267 -34.25 -17.30 -68.74
C PRO A 267 -32.77 -17.56 -69.11
N ARG A 268 -32.57 -18.57 -70.00
CA ARG A 268 -31.29 -19.17 -70.46
C ARG A 268 -30.86 -18.70 -71.87
N SER A 269 -29.52 -18.71 -72.09
CA SER A 269 -28.74 -19.02 -73.31
C SER A 269 -28.73 -17.98 -74.46
N THR A 270 -27.67 -17.70 -75.25
CA THR A 270 -26.52 -18.47 -75.79
C THR A 270 -25.38 -17.54 -76.29
N GLN A 271 -24.14 -18.07 -76.33
CA GLN A 271 -22.98 -17.85 -77.24
C GLN A 271 -22.31 -16.46 -77.42
N GLY A 272 -20.97 -16.46 -77.31
CA GLY A 272 -20.10 -15.51 -78.03
C GLY A 272 -18.76 -15.19 -77.34
N LEU A 273 -17.66 -15.77 -77.82
CA LEU A 273 -16.28 -15.53 -77.38
C LEU A 273 -15.85 -14.04 -77.42
N LYS A 274 -15.10 -13.61 -76.39
CA LYS A 274 -13.76 -13.01 -76.48
C LYS A 274 -13.23 -12.68 -75.07
N ASN A 275 -12.11 -13.30 -74.70
CA ASN A 275 -11.33 -12.98 -73.49
C ASN A 275 -11.00 -11.48 -73.43
N PRO A 276 -11.01 -10.92 -72.21
CA PRO A 276 -9.83 -10.22 -71.75
C PRO A 276 -9.25 -10.91 -70.50
N VAL A 277 -7.93 -10.98 -70.51
CA VAL A 277 -7.02 -11.44 -69.46
C VAL A 277 -7.50 -11.03 -68.07
N VAL A 278 -7.81 -12.00 -67.21
CA VAL A 278 -7.80 -11.82 -65.76
C VAL A 278 -6.50 -12.47 -65.28
N LEU A 279 -5.52 -11.64 -64.93
CA LEU A 279 -4.37 -12.04 -64.15
C LEU A 279 -4.90 -12.57 -62.81
N ALA A 280 -4.91 -13.89 -62.64
CA ALA A 280 -4.95 -14.48 -61.31
C ALA A 280 -3.67 -14.02 -60.60
N HIS A 281 -3.79 -13.05 -59.69
CA HIS A 281 -2.73 -12.79 -58.73
C HIS A 281 -2.67 -14.00 -57.81
N SER A 282 -1.77 -14.94 -58.13
CA SER A 282 -1.21 -15.86 -57.16
C SER A 282 -0.66 -15.02 -56.01
N ARG A 283 -1.38 -14.96 -54.90
CA ARG A 283 -0.84 -14.40 -53.66
C ARG A 283 0.27 -15.34 -53.18
N PRO A 284 1.45 -14.83 -52.77
CA PRO A 284 2.52 -15.70 -52.32
C PRO A 284 2.10 -16.39 -51.01
N SER A 285 2.41 -17.69 -50.92
CA SER A 285 2.62 -18.37 -49.64
C SER A 285 3.67 -17.61 -48.83
N MET A 286 3.53 -17.52 -47.50
CA MET A 286 4.58 -16.95 -46.66
C MET A 286 5.93 -17.61 -47.00
N SER A 287 6.94 -16.78 -47.25
CA SER A 287 8.32 -17.23 -47.41
C SER A 287 8.89 -17.67 -46.06
N ALA A 288 9.90 -18.55 -46.07
CA ALA A 288 10.60 -18.97 -44.85
C ALA A 288 11.08 -17.77 -44.02
N ALA A 289 11.55 -16.70 -44.67
CA ALA A 289 11.97 -15.46 -44.02
C ALA A 289 10.83 -14.69 -43.33
N GLU A 290 9.59 -14.76 -43.85
CA GLU A 290 8.42 -14.13 -43.21
C GLU A 290 7.94 -14.94 -42.00
N VAL A 291 8.07 -16.27 -42.04
CA VAL A 291 7.83 -17.14 -40.89
C VAL A 291 8.89 -16.89 -39.81
N ASP A 292 10.17 -16.84 -40.17
CA ASP A 292 11.25 -16.55 -39.22
C ASP A 292 11.09 -15.18 -38.55
N ALA A 293 10.73 -14.14 -39.30
CA ALA A 293 10.47 -12.81 -38.74
C ALA A 293 9.23 -12.77 -37.82
N LEU A 294 8.20 -13.59 -38.10
CA LEU A 294 7.04 -13.74 -37.23
C LEU A 294 7.40 -14.46 -35.93
N LEU A 295 8.21 -15.52 -36.00
CA LEU A 295 8.66 -16.29 -34.85
C LEU A 295 9.62 -15.47 -33.98
N GLU A 296 10.55 -14.72 -34.56
CA GLU A 296 11.41 -13.77 -33.83
C GLU A 296 10.58 -12.71 -33.10
N ARG A 297 9.53 -12.19 -33.74
CA ARG A 297 8.60 -11.25 -33.10
C ARG A 297 7.78 -11.88 -31.97
N LEU A 298 7.45 -13.16 -32.06
CA LEU A 298 6.75 -13.90 -30.99
C LEU A 298 7.68 -14.21 -29.82
N VAL A 299 8.93 -14.55 -30.09
CA VAL A 299 9.96 -14.79 -29.07
C VAL A 299 10.36 -13.50 -28.36
N ALA A 300 10.49 -12.39 -29.08
CA ALA A 300 10.84 -11.08 -28.52
C ALA A 300 9.75 -10.48 -27.62
N GLN A 301 8.55 -11.09 -27.56
CA GLN A 301 7.43 -10.61 -26.76
C GLN A 301 7.47 -11.07 -25.28
N PHE A 302 8.30 -12.05 -24.93
CA PHE A 302 8.44 -12.53 -23.55
C PHE A 302 9.37 -11.63 -22.73
N GLU A 303 9.03 -11.37 -21.45
CA GLU A 303 9.87 -10.58 -20.54
C GLU A 303 11.18 -11.32 -20.22
N SER A 304 11.12 -12.65 -20.15
CA SER A 304 12.26 -13.52 -19.90
C SER A 304 12.31 -14.66 -20.92
N PRO A 305 13.50 -15.06 -21.40
CA PRO A 305 13.65 -16.24 -22.26
C PRO A 305 13.32 -17.55 -21.55
N TYR A 306 12.97 -17.53 -20.25
CA TYR A 306 12.54 -18.69 -19.46
C TYR A 306 11.01 -18.76 -19.27
N ASP A 307 10.26 -17.76 -19.74
CA ASP A 307 8.80 -17.72 -19.59
C ASP A 307 8.10 -18.83 -20.41
N PHE A 308 8.79 -19.45 -21.38
CA PHE A 308 8.27 -20.61 -22.12
C PHE A 308 7.93 -21.80 -21.21
N LEU A 309 8.59 -21.92 -20.05
CA LEU A 309 8.32 -22.98 -19.09
C LEU A 309 6.86 -22.98 -18.63
N ARG A 310 6.27 -21.80 -18.46
CA ARG A 310 4.85 -21.65 -18.15
C ARG A 310 3.97 -22.30 -19.23
N GLU A 311 4.31 -22.12 -20.50
CA GLU A 311 3.53 -22.69 -21.61
C GLU A 311 3.68 -24.22 -21.67
N LEU A 312 4.87 -24.76 -21.41
CA LEU A 312 5.07 -26.20 -21.33
C LEU A 312 4.29 -26.83 -20.16
N VAL A 313 4.29 -26.18 -19.00
CA VAL A 313 3.46 -26.59 -17.85
C VAL A 313 1.98 -26.53 -18.21
N GLN A 314 1.52 -25.48 -18.89
CA GLN A 314 0.13 -25.40 -19.35
C GLN A 314 -0.22 -26.52 -20.33
N ASN A 315 0.66 -26.84 -21.28
CA ASN A 315 0.46 -27.93 -22.24
C ASN A 315 0.37 -29.28 -21.53
N ALA A 316 1.22 -29.52 -20.53
CA ALA A 316 1.13 -30.71 -19.69
C ALA A 316 -0.23 -30.80 -18.95
N MET A 317 -0.72 -29.67 -18.41
CA MET A 317 -2.06 -29.60 -17.79
C MET A 317 -3.20 -29.86 -18.79
N ASP A 318 -3.05 -29.40 -20.02
CA ASP A 318 -4.04 -29.60 -21.10
C ASP A 318 -4.01 -31.04 -21.61
N ALA A 319 -2.84 -31.69 -21.59
CA ALA A 319 -2.65 -33.11 -21.85
C ALA A 319 -3.11 -34.02 -20.70
N GLY A 320 -3.57 -33.45 -19.59
CA GLY A 320 -4.09 -34.18 -18.43
C GLY A 320 -3.02 -34.80 -17.55
N SER A 321 -1.78 -34.30 -17.61
CA SER A 321 -0.71 -34.71 -16.69
C SER A 321 -1.07 -34.36 -15.24
N ASP A 322 -0.56 -35.14 -14.30
CA ASP A 322 -0.60 -34.87 -12.86
C ASP A 322 0.74 -34.38 -12.30
N ARG A 323 1.83 -34.50 -13.08
CA ARG A 323 3.21 -34.24 -12.65
C ARG A 323 4.08 -33.74 -13.80
N VAL A 324 4.86 -32.71 -13.52
CA VAL A 324 5.89 -32.19 -14.43
C VAL A 324 7.23 -32.13 -13.70
N GLU A 325 8.27 -32.69 -14.32
CA GLU A 325 9.64 -32.67 -13.82
C GLU A 325 10.49 -31.80 -14.74
N VAL A 326 11.18 -30.81 -14.18
CA VAL A 326 12.11 -29.95 -14.91
C VAL A 326 13.52 -30.20 -14.38
N THR A 327 14.45 -30.59 -15.24
CA THR A 327 15.84 -30.85 -14.85
C THR A 327 16.82 -30.05 -15.69
N LEU A 328 17.90 -29.59 -15.05
CA LEU A 328 19.04 -28.96 -15.71
C LEU A 328 20.30 -29.79 -15.46
N GLU A 329 21.03 -30.14 -16.51
CA GLU A 329 22.33 -30.81 -16.43
C GLU A 329 23.36 -30.08 -17.30
N ALA A 330 24.61 -30.01 -16.84
CA ALA A 330 25.72 -29.42 -17.57
C ALA A 330 26.74 -30.50 -17.96
N HIS A 331 26.89 -30.73 -19.26
CA HIS A 331 27.78 -31.73 -19.82
C HIS A 331 29.10 -31.09 -20.28
N PRO A 332 30.26 -31.40 -19.68
CA PRO A 332 31.54 -30.88 -20.13
C PRO A 332 31.83 -31.29 -21.59
N LEU A 333 32.22 -30.34 -22.43
CA LEU A 333 32.46 -30.62 -23.86
C LEU A 333 33.58 -31.67 -24.06
N ALA A 334 34.57 -31.67 -23.16
CA ALA A 334 35.64 -32.67 -23.11
C ALA A 334 35.13 -34.10 -22.85
N ALA A 335 34.02 -34.26 -22.12
CA ALA A 335 33.41 -35.55 -21.84
C ALA A 335 32.62 -36.10 -23.05
N LEU A 336 32.22 -35.23 -23.99
CA LEU A 336 31.45 -35.57 -25.19
C LEU A 336 32.33 -35.95 -26.40
N GLY A 337 33.65 -35.97 -26.25
CA GLY A 337 34.57 -36.46 -27.29
C GLY A 337 34.69 -35.56 -28.54
N VAL A 338 34.27 -34.30 -28.44
CA VAL A 338 34.36 -33.31 -29.52
C VAL A 338 35.71 -32.58 -29.42
N ASP A 339 36.52 -32.63 -30.49
CA ASP A 339 37.79 -31.89 -30.56
C ASP A 339 37.52 -30.38 -30.52
N ALA A 340 37.58 -29.80 -29.32
CA ALA A 340 37.52 -28.36 -29.10
C ALA A 340 38.79 -27.73 -29.67
N GLY A 341 38.71 -27.24 -30.92
CA GLY A 341 39.79 -26.55 -31.62
C GLY A 341 40.21 -25.24 -30.95
N GLY A 342 40.89 -25.34 -29.80
CA GLY A 342 41.43 -24.21 -29.03
C GLY A 342 40.43 -23.47 -28.14
N ALA A 343 39.24 -24.01 -27.89
CA ALA A 343 38.27 -23.43 -26.96
C ALA A 343 38.58 -23.86 -25.52
N GLY A 344 38.43 -22.94 -24.55
CA GLY A 344 38.92 -23.10 -23.18
C GLY A 344 38.23 -24.20 -22.37
N ASP A 345 38.93 -24.71 -21.33
CA ASP A 345 38.52 -25.81 -20.42
C ASP A 345 37.16 -25.64 -19.68
N ASP A 346 36.41 -24.56 -19.94
CA ASP A 346 35.19 -24.16 -19.21
C ASP A 346 33.91 -24.24 -20.08
N GLU A 347 33.99 -24.77 -21.31
CA GLU A 347 32.81 -24.96 -22.18
C GLU A 347 31.99 -26.19 -21.82
N VAL A 348 30.68 -26.00 -21.73
CA VAL A 348 29.69 -27.04 -21.42
C VAL A 348 28.50 -26.97 -22.37
N VAL A 349 27.78 -28.08 -22.51
CA VAL A 349 26.44 -28.13 -23.09
C VAL A 349 25.45 -28.25 -21.95
N PHE A 350 24.57 -27.26 -21.83
CA PHE A 350 23.42 -27.34 -20.94
C PHE A 350 22.31 -28.14 -21.61
N GLU A 351 21.82 -29.14 -20.89
CA GLU A 351 20.62 -29.91 -21.21
C GLU A 351 19.52 -29.53 -20.22
N LEU A 352 18.45 -28.93 -20.74
CA LEU A 352 17.25 -28.61 -19.97
C LEU A 352 16.12 -29.54 -20.41
N VAL A 353 15.67 -30.42 -19.51
CA VAL A 353 14.62 -31.40 -19.78
C VAL A 353 13.34 -31.01 -19.07
N ILE A 354 12.22 -31.07 -19.79
CA ILE A 354 10.87 -30.93 -19.26
C ILE A 354 10.13 -32.22 -19.59
N LEU A 355 9.72 -32.95 -18.56
CA LEU A 355 8.98 -34.20 -18.68
C LEU A 355 7.59 -34.06 -18.09
N ASP A 356 6.57 -34.48 -18.85
CA ASP A 356 5.21 -34.64 -18.34
C ASP A 356 4.69 -36.07 -18.54
N THR A 357 3.81 -36.49 -17.62
CA THR A 357 3.16 -37.82 -17.62
C THR A 357 1.80 -37.83 -18.32
N GLY A 358 1.52 -36.84 -19.18
CA GLY A 358 0.22 -36.66 -19.82
C GLY A 358 -0.07 -37.67 -20.94
N GLY A 359 -1.13 -37.38 -21.72
CA GLY A 359 -1.57 -38.26 -22.80
C GLY A 359 -0.67 -38.34 -24.04
N GLY A 360 0.40 -37.55 -24.10
CA GLY A 360 1.32 -37.48 -25.25
C GLY A 360 0.66 -37.08 -26.57
N MET A 361 1.38 -37.28 -27.68
CA MET A 361 0.95 -36.95 -29.04
C MET A 361 1.07 -38.15 -29.99
N ASP A 362 0.08 -38.28 -30.87
CA ASP A 362 0.12 -39.18 -32.03
C ASP A 362 0.62 -38.42 -33.28
N GLU A 363 0.82 -39.12 -34.40
CA GLU A 363 1.31 -38.49 -35.63
C GLU A 363 0.41 -37.33 -36.10
N ALA A 364 -0.91 -37.50 -35.93
CA ALA A 364 -1.89 -36.53 -36.39
C ALA A 364 -1.88 -35.24 -35.58
N ILE A 365 -1.66 -35.31 -34.27
CA ILE A 365 -1.52 -34.15 -33.38
C ILE A 365 -0.22 -33.42 -33.70
N ILE A 366 0.88 -34.16 -33.86
CA ILE A 366 2.19 -33.61 -34.25
C ILE A 366 2.07 -32.77 -35.53
N ASP A 367 1.45 -33.33 -36.57
CA ASP A 367 1.36 -32.67 -37.87
C ASP A 367 0.40 -31.47 -37.89
N ARG A 368 -0.65 -31.48 -37.05
CA ARG A 368 -1.67 -30.42 -37.02
C ARG A 368 -1.33 -29.27 -36.08
N GLU A 369 -0.72 -29.58 -34.94
CA GLU A 369 -0.58 -28.64 -33.83
C GLU A 369 0.88 -28.19 -33.63
N LEU A 370 1.85 -29.07 -33.82
CA LEU A 370 3.26 -28.81 -33.52
C LEU A 370 4.06 -28.36 -34.75
N THR A 371 4.00 -29.11 -35.86
CA THR A 371 4.86 -28.89 -37.04
C THR A 371 4.21 -28.02 -38.12
N ARG A 372 2.94 -27.62 -37.94
CA ARG A 372 2.18 -26.81 -38.91
C ARG A 372 2.80 -25.45 -39.22
N LEU A 373 3.49 -24.83 -38.26
CA LEU A 373 4.20 -23.56 -38.46
C LEU A 373 5.57 -23.74 -39.15
N PHE A 374 6.13 -24.95 -39.10
CA PHE A 374 7.45 -25.30 -39.66
C PHE A 374 7.33 -26.01 -41.02
N SER A 375 6.12 -26.38 -41.44
CA SER A 375 5.85 -27.01 -42.73
C SER A 375 5.60 -25.96 -43.82
N SER A 376 6.47 -25.96 -44.82
CA SER A 376 6.36 -25.06 -45.97
C SER A 376 5.14 -25.39 -46.85
N GLY A 377 4.18 -24.47 -46.87
CA GLY A 377 3.21 -24.25 -47.95
C GLY A 377 2.51 -25.47 -48.56
N LYS A 378 1.40 -25.91 -47.95
CA LYS A 378 0.20 -26.47 -48.59
C LYS A 378 -0.84 -26.70 -47.50
N ASP A 379 -1.65 -25.68 -47.21
CA ASP A 379 -3.10 -25.81 -47.04
C ASP A 379 -3.68 -24.49 -46.52
N GLY A 380 -4.53 -23.91 -47.37
CA GLY A 380 -5.15 -22.62 -47.13
C GLY A 380 -6.38 -22.75 -46.25
N ASP A 381 -6.20 -22.64 -44.94
CA ASP A 381 -7.31 -22.48 -44.00
C ASP A 381 -7.08 -21.26 -43.10
N GLN A 382 -7.96 -20.26 -43.21
CA GLN A 382 -7.85 -18.94 -42.58
C GLN A 382 -8.82 -18.79 -41.38
N THR A 383 -8.63 -19.59 -40.35
CA THR A 383 -9.17 -19.30 -39.00
C THR A 383 -8.02 -19.00 -38.05
N MET A 384 -7.26 -17.94 -38.35
CA MET A 384 -6.20 -17.43 -37.47
C MET A 384 -6.78 -16.50 -36.40
N ALA A 385 -7.44 -17.09 -35.40
CA ALA A 385 -7.69 -16.47 -34.11
C ALA A 385 -7.94 -17.56 -33.06
N GLY A 386 -6.95 -17.79 -32.20
CA GLY A 386 -7.05 -18.62 -30.99
C GLY A 386 -6.54 -20.05 -31.14
N GLY A 387 -5.38 -20.35 -30.52
CA GLY A 387 -5.05 -21.70 -30.04
C GLY A 387 -3.98 -22.53 -30.75
N PHE A 388 -3.31 -22.05 -31.80
CA PHE A 388 -2.30 -22.85 -32.50
C PHE A 388 -0.93 -22.80 -31.81
N GLY A 389 -0.24 -23.94 -31.65
CA GLY A 389 1.21 -24.27 -31.61
C GLY A 389 2.32 -23.28 -31.15
N VAL A 390 2.00 -22.02 -30.86
CA VAL A 390 2.90 -20.95 -30.43
C VAL A 390 3.52 -21.27 -29.08
N GLY A 391 2.84 -22.07 -28.24
CA GLY A 391 3.36 -22.51 -26.95
C GLY A 391 4.61 -23.39 -27.04
N PHE A 392 4.82 -24.14 -28.13
CA PHE A 392 6.07 -24.87 -28.33
C PHE A 392 7.15 -24.00 -28.97
N VAL A 393 6.77 -23.09 -29.88
CA VAL A 393 7.72 -22.15 -30.52
C VAL A 393 8.49 -21.31 -29.49
N SER A 394 7.88 -20.99 -28.35
CA SER A 394 8.52 -20.19 -27.30
C SER A 394 9.77 -20.83 -26.70
N VAL A 395 9.98 -22.16 -26.81
CA VAL A 395 11.21 -22.81 -26.35
C VAL A 395 12.46 -22.28 -27.06
N PHE A 396 12.32 -21.80 -28.29
CA PHE A 396 13.42 -21.20 -29.05
C PHE A 396 13.86 -19.84 -28.51
N ALA A 397 13.10 -19.23 -27.57
CA ALA A 397 13.52 -18.02 -26.85
C ALA A 397 14.80 -18.24 -26.03
N TRP A 398 15.03 -19.47 -25.58
CA TRP A 398 16.24 -19.83 -24.84
C TRP A 398 17.48 -19.99 -25.75
N GLN A 399 17.29 -19.90 -27.07
CA GLN A 399 18.30 -20.09 -28.12
C GLN A 399 19.00 -21.46 -28.07
N PRO A 400 18.25 -22.58 -28.09
CA PRO A 400 18.85 -23.91 -28.17
C PRO A 400 19.52 -24.15 -29.52
N GLU A 401 20.62 -24.90 -29.53
CA GLU A 401 21.22 -25.45 -30.76
C GLU A 401 20.39 -26.62 -31.32
N ALA A 402 19.71 -27.37 -30.43
CA ALA A 402 18.79 -28.44 -30.79
C ALA A 402 17.68 -28.59 -29.74
N VAL A 403 16.49 -29.00 -30.20
CA VAL A 403 15.36 -29.40 -29.36
C VAL A 403 14.99 -30.84 -29.72
N LEU A 404 15.09 -31.73 -28.76
CA LEU A 404 14.67 -33.13 -28.89
C LEU A 404 13.32 -33.30 -28.20
N LEU A 405 12.37 -33.92 -28.89
CA LEU A 405 11.04 -34.21 -28.38
C LEU A 405 10.78 -35.71 -28.48
N HIS A 406 10.52 -36.36 -27.36
CA HIS A 406 9.97 -37.71 -27.32
C HIS A 406 8.53 -37.64 -26.85
N THR A 407 7.62 -38.30 -27.55
CA THR A 407 6.21 -38.33 -27.16
C THR A 407 5.56 -39.64 -27.59
N GLY A 408 4.57 -40.11 -26.83
CA GLY A 408 3.83 -41.31 -27.20
C GLY A 408 2.37 -41.26 -26.79
N ARG A 409 1.51 -41.74 -27.69
CA ARG A 409 0.06 -41.80 -27.51
C ARG A 409 -0.55 -42.95 -28.28
N ASP A 410 -1.51 -43.64 -27.66
CA ASP A 410 -2.32 -44.69 -28.30
C ASP A 410 -1.49 -45.80 -29.00
N GLY A 411 -0.27 -46.04 -28.53
CA GLY A 411 0.66 -47.05 -29.07
C GLY A 411 1.60 -46.55 -30.18
N GLU A 412 1.50 -45.28 -30.56
CA GLU A 412 2.47 -44.61 -31.42
C GLU A 412 3.50 -43.87 -30.57
N CYS A 413 4.77 -43.93 -30.94
CA CYS A 413 5.87 -43.26 -30.26
C CYS A 413 6.73 -42.54 -31.30
N TRP A 414 7.08 -41.29 -31.02
CA TRP A 414 7.72 -40.41 -31.98
C TRP A 414 8.89 -39.66 -31.34
N GLU A 415 9.97 -39.54 -32.10
CA GLU A 415 11.09 -38.64 -31.86
C GLU A 415 11.05 -37.51 -32.89
N LEU A 416 11.16 -36.27 -32.41
CA LEU A 416 11.39 -35.11 -33.26
C LEU A 416 12.64 -34.38 -32.83
N VAL A 417 13.48 -34.05 -33.82
CA VAL A 417 14.68 -33.23 -33.61
C VAL A 417 14.48 -31.93 -34.36
N PHE A 418 14.40 -30.81 -33.66
CA PHE A 418 14.43 -29.48 -34.26
C PHE A 418 15.83 -28.89 -34.13
N HIS A 419 16.36 -28.38 -35.25
CA HIS A 419 17.67 -27.76 -35.33
C HIS A 419 17.59 -26.24 -35.04
N ALA A 420 18.73 -25.58 -34.84
CA ALA A 420 18.80 -24.14 -34.60
C ALA A 420 18.15 -23.29 -35.71
N ASP A 421 18.17 -23.78 -36.96
CA ASP A 421 17.49 -23.15 -38.11
C ASP A 421 15.99 -23.48 -38.19
N ARG A 422 15.45 -24.13 -37.15
CA ARG A 422 14.05 -24.55 -37.00
C ARG A 422 13.58 -25.60 -38.02
N SER A 423 14.49 -26.16 -38.81
CA SER A 423 14.23 -27.38 -39.56
C SER A 423 14.04 -28.54 -38.58
N PHE A 424 13.25 -29.55 -38.97
CA PHE A 424 12.99 -30.69 -38.09
C PHE A 424 13.01 -32.03 -38.82
N GLU A 425 13.37 -33.05 -38.06
CA GLU A 425 13.30 -34.46 -38.44
C GLU A 425 12.26 -35.16 -37.56
N LYS A 426 11.50 -36.11 -38.12
CA LYS A 426 10.46 -36.88 -37.42
C LYS A 426 10.73 -38.37 -37.64
N LEU A 427 10.88 -39.14 -36.56
CA LEU A 427 11.20 -40.57 -36.56
C LEU A 427 10.20 -41.32 -35.69
N ALA A 428 9.68 -42.45 -36.16
CA ALA A 428 8.88 -43.34 -35.34
C ALA A 428 9.80 -44.20 -34.46
N LEU A 429 9.47 -44.33 -33.18
CA LEU A 429 10.21 -45.12 -32.20
C LEU A 429 9.54 -46.48 -32.00
N GLU A 430 10.37 -47.53 -31.86
CA GLU A 430 9.90 -48.87 -31.51
C GLU A 430 9.72 -49.04 -29.99
N ASP A 431 10.51 -48.31 -29.20
CA ASP A 431 10.44 -48.31 -27.74
C ASP A 431 9.28 -47.42 -27.25
N PRO A 432 8.50 -47.88 -26.25
CA PRO A 432 7.37 -47.13 -25.75
C PRO A 432 7.82 -45.86 -25.01
N VAL A 433 7.24 -44.73 -25.37
CA VAL A 433 7.38 -43.44 -24.69
C VAL A 433 6.05 -43.14 -23.98
N GLU A 434 6.11 -42.82 -22.69
CA GLU A 434 4.95 -42.33 -21.93
C GLU A 434 5.03 -40.81 -21.81
N GLY A 435 3.91 -40.13 -22.06
CA GLY A 435 3.82 -38.67 -21.95
C GLY A 435 4.64 -37.94 -23.01
N THR A 436 5.21 -36.80 -22.62
CA THR A 436 6.08 -36.01 -23.50
C THR A 436 7.32 -35.55 -22.73
N THR A 437 8.47 -35.71 -23.36
CA THR A 437 9.76 -35.22 -22.88
C THR A 437 10.31 -34.23 -23.90
N VAL A 438 10.59 -33.01 -23.46
CA VAL A 438 11.24 -31.94 -24.26
C VAL A 438 12.63 -31.70 -23.70
N SER A 439 13.68 -32.00 -24.47
CA SER A 439 15.07 -31.71 -24.11
C SER A 439 15.64 -30.59 -24.97
N LEU A 440 16.15 -29.54 -24.33
CA LEU A 440 16.75 -28.37 -24.98
C LEU A 440 18.27 -28.37 -24.76
N PHE A 441 19.05 -28.25 -25.83
CA PHE A 441 20.50 -28.24 -25.76
C PHE A 441 21.07 -26.87 -26.11
N ARG A 442 21.90 -26.29 -25.24
CA ARG A 442 22.54 -25.00 -25.48
C ARG A 442 23.99 -24.99 -24.99
N ARG A 443 24.92 -24.53 -25.82
CA ARG A 443 26.31 -24.31 -25.39
C ARG A 443 26.43 -23.08 -24.51
N GLY A 444 27.36 -23.13 -23.57
CA GLY A 444 27.73 -22.00 -22.71
C GLY A 444 28.98 -22.30 -21.89
N ARG A 445 29.19 -21.51 -20.84
CA ARG A 445 30.29 -21.69 -19.88
C ARG A 445 29.79 -22.30 -18.59
N ALA A 446 30.57 -23.15 -17.93
CA ALA A 446 30.16 -23.78 -16.67
C ALA A 446 29.80 -22.75 -15.59
N SER A 447 30.45 -21.58 -15.61
CA SER A 447 30.13 -20.45 -14.71
C SER A 447 28.71 -19.90 -14.83
N GLU A 448 28.02 -20.13 -15.96
CA GLU A 448 26.66 -19.62 -16.20
C GLU A 448 25.57 -20.50 -15.58
N ARG A 449 25.92 -21.73 -15.16
CA ARG A 449 24.98 -22.75 -14.66
C ARG A 449 24.09 -22.22 -13.53
N GLU A 450 24.67 -21.63 -12.49
CA GLU A 450 23.93 -21.17 -11.32
C GLU A 450 22.91 -20.09 -11.69
N ALA A 451 23.30 -19.14 -12.56
CA ALA A 451 22.39 -18.10 -13.03
C ALA A 451 21.26 -18.65 -13.91
N ILE A 452 21.51 -19.70 -14.70
CA ILE A 452 20.49 -20.39 -15.50
C ILE A 452 19.52 -21.14 -14.57
N ALA A 453 20.04 -21.89 -13.60
CA ALA A 453 19.24 -22.64 -12.64
C ALA A 453 18.36 -21.70 -11.79
N GLU A 454 18.91 -20.57 -11.33
CA GLU A 454 18.15 -19.54 -10.61
C GLU A 454 17.05 -18.94 -11.51
N ALA A 455 17.35 -18.62 -12.77
CA ALA A 455 16.35 -18.07 -13.69
C ALA A 455 15.21 -19.05 -14.04
N ILE A 456 15.51 -20.35 -14.16
CA ILE A 456 14.49 -21.40 -14.32
C ILE A 456 13.61 -21.48 -13.07
N ARG A 457 14.23 -21.56 -11.90
CA ARG A 457 13.53 -21.61 -10.60
C ARG A 457 12.61 -20.40 -10.43
N ASP A 458 13.12 -19.20 -10.68
CA ASP A 458 12.37 -17.95 -10.59
C ASP A 458 11.19 -17.92 -11.56
N SER A 459 11.36 -18.40 -12.80
CA SER A 459 10.27 -18.48 -13.78
C SER A 459 9.16 -19.43 -13.32
N LEU A 460 9.52 -20.63 -12.85
CA LEU A 460 8.55 -21.62 -12.36
C LEU A 460 7.81 -21.10 -11.12
N TRP A 461 8.52 -20.51 -10.15
CA TRP A 461 7.90 -19.90 -8.96
C TRP A 461 7.01 -18.71 -9.31
N ARG A 462 7.43 -17.87 -10.26
CA ARG A 462 6.65 -16.69 -10.68
C ARG A 462 5.33 -17.09 -11.33
N TRP A 463 5.30 -18.14 -12.15
CA TRP A 463 4.16 -18.44 -13.01
C TRP A 463 3.34 -19.66 -12.58
N CYS A 464 3.97 -20.66 -11.98
CA CYS A 464 3.41 -22.01 -11.85
C CYS A 464 3.21 -22.48 -10.40
N ARG A 465 3.64 -21.72 -9.40
CA ARG A 465 3.59 -22.16 -7.99
C ARG A 465 2.19 -22.53 -7.46
N PHE A 466 1.12 -22.02 -8.06
CA PHE A 466 -0.26 -22.37 -7.66
C PHE A 466 -0.93 -23.37 -8.60
N CYS A 467 -0.18 -23.93 -9.55
CA CYS A 467 -0.73 -24.93 -10.44
C CYS A 467 -1.09 -26.20 -9.63
N PRO A 468 -2.12 -26.94 -10.06
CA PRO A 468 -2.56 -28.14 -9.36
C PRO A 468 -1.63 -29.36 -9.59
N LEU A 469 -0.62 -29.24 -10.46
CA LEU A 469 0.32 -30.32 -10.78
C LEU A 469 1.38 -30.47 -9.69
N GLU A 470 1.91 -31.68 -9.54
CA GLU A 470 3.19 -31.88 -8.83
C GLU A 470 4.32 -31.41 -9.75
N LEU A 471 4.75 -30.15 -9.59
CA LEU A 471 5.81 -29.53 -10.39
C LEU A 471 7.13 -29.51 -9.60
N SER A 472 8.19 -30.09 -10.14
CA SER A 472 9.51 -30.08 -9.51
C SER A 472 10.61 -29.51 -10.40
N PHE A 473 11.64 -28.95 -9.77
CA PHE A 473 12.86 -28.50 -10.42
C PHE A 473 14.11 -29.09 -9.75
N GLU A 474 15.02 -29.65 -10.52
CA GLU A 474 16.31 -30.18 -10.05
C GLU A 474 17.47 -29.73 -10.95
N ASP A 475 18.56 -29.25 -10.34
CA ASP A 475 19.83 -29.03 -11.02
C ASP A 475 20.74 -30.24 -10.74
N LEU A 476 20.82 -31.16 -11.70
CA LEU A 476 21.52 -32.45 -11.57
C LEU A 476 23.04 -32.28 -11.45
N SER A 477 23.56 -31.15 -11.91
CA SER A 477 24.97 -30.79 -11.75
C SER A 477 25.25 -30.02 -10.45
N GLY A 478 24.20 -29.70 -9.69
CA GLY A 478 24.27 -29.06 -8.38
C GLY A 478 24.29 -30.04 -7.20
N GLU A 479 24.33 -29.50 -5.98
CA GLU A 479 24.26 -30.29 -4.73
C GLU A 479 22.86 -30.25 -4.09
N ASP A 480 21.95 -29.42 -4.59
CA ASP A 480 20.62 -29.23 -4.03
C ASP A 480 19.67 -30.37 -4.44
N PRO A 481 18.82 -30.88 -3.54
CA PRO A 481 17.81 -31.86 -3.89
C PRO A 481 16.71 -31.26 -4.78
N PRO A 482 15.88 -32.09 -5.44
CA PRO A 482 14.72 -31.62 -6.18
C PRO A 482 13.83 -30.72 -5.31
N GLU A 483 13.52 -29.53 -5.82
CA GLU A 483 12.58 -28.59 -5.20
C GLU A 483 11.18 -28.82 -5.77
N LEU A 484 10.17 -28.88 -4.90
CA LEU A 484 8.77 -28.84 -5.31
C LEU A 484 8.32 -27.38 -5.46
N ILE A 485 7.95 -26.99 -6.67
CA ILE A 485 7.45 -25.65 -7.00
C ILE A 485 5.95 -25.60 -6.72
N GLN A 486 5.60 -25.45 -5.44
CA GLN A 486 4.22 -25.43 -5.02
C GLN A 486 3.99 -24.49 -3.84
N ASP A 487 2.93 -23.71 -3.94
CA ASP A 487 2.45 -22.78 -2.94
C ASP A 487 0.92 -22.90 -2.80
N SER A 488 0.39 -22.46 -1.68
CA SER A 488 -1.05 -22.51 -1.42
C SER A 488 -1.69 -21.14 -1.66
N PRO A 489 -2.84 -21.08 -2.35
CA PRO A 489 -3.56 -19.84 -2.65
C PRO A 489 -4.31 -19.29 -1.43
N GLU A 490 -3.81 -19.55 -0.22
CA GLU A 490 -4.46 -19.09 1.00
C GLU A 490 -4.18 -17.60 1.18
N LEU A 491 -5.26 -16.81 1.20
CA LEU A 491 -5.19 -15.44 1.72
C LEU A 491 -4.53 -15.53 3.09
N ALA A 492 -3.58 -14.63 3.37
CA ALA A 492 -2.75 -14.69 4.57
C ALA A 492 -3.58 -15.19 5.78
N GLU A 493 -3.12 -16.23 6.48
CA GLU A 493 -3.85 -16.85 7.62
C GLU A 493 -4.32 -15.82 8.67
N ASN A 494 -3.73 -14.62 8.66
CA ASN A 494 -4.02 -13.49 9.52
C ASN A 494 -5.10 -12.52 9.00
N SER A 495 -5.73 -12.79 7.85
CA SER A 495 -6.78 -11.92 7.32
C SER A 495 -8.04 -11.99 8.18
N LEU A 496 -8.23 -10.99 9.04
CA LEU A 496 -9.33 -10.94 10.00
C LEU A 496 -10.72 -10.79 9.35
N VAL A 497 -10.77 -10.28 8.12
CA VAL A 497 -12.00 -10.12 7.33
C VAL A 497 -11.71 -10.58 5.90
N SER A 498 -12.34 -11.67 5.49
CA SER A 498 -12.21 -12.24 4.15
C SER A 498 -13.55 -12.76 3.62
N ARG A 499 -13.65 -12.82 2.30
CA ARG A 499 -14.79 -13.40 1.57
C ARG A 499 -14.25 -14.26 0.44
N ALA A 500 -14.95 -15.36 0.19
CA ALA A 500 -14.69 -16.24 -0.95
C ALA A 500 -16.01 -16.57 -1.65
N GLU A 501 -15.94 -16.72 -2.96
CA GLU A 501 -17.04 -17.09 -3.82
C GLU A 501 -16.56 -18.12 -4.84
N LEU A 502 -17.32 -19.22 -4.95
CA LEU A 502 -17.10 -20.26 -5.94
C LEU A 502 -18.32 -20.33 -6.87
N ARG A 503 -18.12 -20.11 -8.17
CA ARG A 503 -19.15 -20.20 -9.20
C ARG A 503 -18.63 -21.00 -10.40
N GLY A 504 -19.01 -22.27 -10.48
CA GLY A 504 -18.47 -23.19 -11.48
C GLY A 504 -16.96 -23.34 -11.29
N GLU A 505 -16.19 -23.06 -12.34
CA GLU A 505 -14.72 -23.07 -12.32
C GLU A 505 -14.10 -21.75 -11.86
N THR A 506 -14.92 -20.73 -11.56
CA THR A 506 -14.42 -19.43 -11.08
C THR A 506 -14.36 -19.43 -9.55
N THR A 507 -13.17 -19.14 -9.02
CA THR A 507 -12.92 -18.95 -7.59
C THR A 507 -12.42 -17.54 -7.35
N LEU A 508 -13.19 -16.74 -6.62
CA LEU A 508 -12.83 -15.38 -6.22
C LEU A 508 -12.66 -15.33 -4.71
N ARG A 509 -11.63 -14.64 -4.23
CA ARG A 509 -11.42 -14.38 -2.81
C ARG A 509 -10.91 -12.96 -2.62
N VAL A 510 -11.41 -12.28 -1.60
CA VAL A 510 -11.00 -10.93 -1.22
C VAL A 510 -10.80 -10.84 0.28
N ALA A 511 -9.81 -10.07 0.71
CA ALA A 511 -9.47 -9.88 2.11
C ALA A 511 -8.93 -8.48 2.36
N PHE A 512 -9.17 -7.95 3.56
CA PHE A 512 -8.45 -6.78 4.03
C PHE A 512 -7.15 -7.22 4.71
N ALA A 513 -6.01 -6.87 4.12
CA ALA A 513 -4.68 -7.22 4.58
C ALA A 513 -3.61 -6.29 4.00
N THR A 514 -2.50 -6.15 4.71
CA THR A 514 -1.33 -5.38 4.27
C THR A 514 -0.09 -6.28 4.21
N PRO A 515 0.74 -6.20 3.15
CA PRO A 515 0.58 -5.33 1.97
C PRO A 515 -0.58 -5.76 1.05
N PRO A 516 -1.16 -4.82 0.28
CA PRO A 516 -2.17 -5.14 -0.73
C PRO A 516 -1.54 -5.93 -1.87
N ASN A 517 -2.27 -6.92 -2.40
CA ASN A 517 -1.81 -7.76 -3.50
C ASN A 517 -2.99 -8.28 -4.32
N VAL A 518 -2.81 -8.46 -5.62
CA VAL A 518 -3.80 -9.04 -6.52
C VAL A 518 -3.11 -10.15 -7.27
N VAL A 519 -3.69 -11.34 -7.25
CA VAL A 519 -3.24 -12.48 -8.04
C VAL A 519 -4.39 -12.90 -8.95
N LEU A 520 -4.20 -12.74 -10.25
CA LEU A 520 -5.12 -13.19 -11.29
C LEU A 520 -4.60 -14.49 -11.88
N LEU A 521 -5.43 -15.53 -11.92
CA LEU A 521 -5.04 -16.87 -12.35
C LEU A 521 -6.01 -17.45 -13.36
N ARG A 522 -5.54 -18.50 -14.01
CA ARG A 522 -6.36 -19.43 -14.77
C ARG A 522 -5.86 -20.84 -14.54
N ARG A 523 -6.68 -21.68 -13.89
CA ARG A 523 -6.33 -23.05 -13.51
C ARG A 523 -5.04 -23.10 -12.67
N GLY A 524 -4.88 -22.16 -11.73
CA GLY A 524 -3.67 -22.06 -10.90
C GLY A 524 -2.42 -21.49 -11.56
N LEU A 525 -2.42 -21.23 -12.88
CA LEU A 525 -1.32 -20.50 -13.53
C LEU A 525 -1.51 -19.00 -13.35
N ILE A 526 -0.46 -18.31 -12.91
CA ILE A 526 -0.50 -16.87 -12.67
C ILE A 526 -0.55 -16.15 -14.03
N LEU A 527 -1.49 -15.22 -14.15
CA LEU A 527 -1.63 -14.35 -15.30
C LEU A 527 -1.03 -12.98 -15.02
N ALA A 528 -1.23 -12.47 -13.81
CA ALA A 528 -0.65 -11.24 -13.32
C ALA A 528 -0.66 -11.21 -11.79
N GLU A 529 0.37 -10.60 -11.20
CA GLU A 529 0.50 -10.40 -9.77
C GLU A 529 1.06 -9.03 -9.44
N GLY A 530 0.50 -8.37 -8.42
CA GLY A 530 1.03 -7.12 -7.91
C GLY A 530 -0.02 -6.29 -7.19
N GLY A 531 0.32 -5.03 -6.89
CA GLY A 531 -0.62 -4.13 -6.20
C GLY A 531 -1.88 -3.86 -7.03
N PRO A 532 -3.05 -3.61 -6.40
CA PRO A 532 -4.31 -3.35 -7.10
C PRO A 532 -4.24 -2.28 -8.19
N GLN A 533 -3.40 -1.25 -8.03
CA GLN A 533 -3.23 -0.18 -9.03
C GLN A 533 -2.48 -0.62 -10.28
N ALA A 534 -1.57 -1.59 -10.15
CA ALA A 534 -0.80 -2.11 -11.28
C ALA A 534 -1.61 -3.14 -12.06
N ILE A 535 -2.44 -3.91 -11.36
CA ILE A 535 -3.15 -5.03 -11.96
C ILE A 535 -4.52 -4.64 -12.52
N PHE A 536 -5.36 -3.92 -11.76
CA PHE A 536 -6.73 -3.64 -12.18
C PHE A 536 -6.86 -2.47 -13.17
N ARG A 537 -7.95 -2.47 -13.94
CA ARG A 537 -8.26 -1.35 -14.83
C ARG A 537 -8.47 -0.06 -14.02
N PRO A 538 -8.17 1.13 -14.60
CA PRO A 538 -8.32 2.40 -13.89
C PRO A 538 -9.71 2.65 -13.30
N ASP A 539 -10.76 2.20 -13.99
CA ASP A 539 -12.14 2.33 -13.52
C ASP A 539 -12.41 1.48 -12.27
N MET A 540 -11.91 0.25 -12.26
CA MET A 540 -11.96 -0.64 -11.10
C MET A 540 -11.21 -0.05 -9.91
N VAL A 541 -9.99 0.47 -10.13
CA VAL A 541 -9.20 1.14 -9.08
C VAL A 541 -9.93 2.34 -8.49
N ARG A 542 -10.57 3.16 -9.34
CA ARG A 542 -11.40 4.29 -8.89
C ARG A 542 -12.60 3.83 -8.06
N SER A 543 -13.25 2.73 -8.44
CA SER A 543 -14.37 2.15 -7.68
C SER A 543 -13.94 1.52 -6.35
N LEU A 544 -12.74 0.94 -6.29
CA LEU A 544 -12.14 0.45 -5.05
C LEU A 544 -11.79 1.59 -4.09
N GLY A 545 -11.30 2.72 -4.60
CA GLY A 545 -10.90 3.85 -3.78
C GLY A 545 -9.80 3.48 -2.78
N GLU A 546 -10.01 3.79 -1.51
CA GLU A 546 -9.06 3.50 -0.43
C GLU A 546 -8.84 2.01 -0.19
N SER A 547 -9.82 1.15 -0.54
CA SER A 547 -9.70 -0.30 -0.39
C SER A 547 -8.48 -0.84 -1.14
N ALA A 548 -8.10 -0.23 -2.27
CA ALA A 548 -6.93 -0.62 -3.03
C ALA A 548 -5.60 -0.57 -2.24
N LYS A 549 -5.55 0.14 -1.10
CA LYS A 549 -4.35 0.27 -0.25
C LYS A 549 -4.14 -0.90 0.72
N HIS A 550 -5.17 -1.72 0.94
CA HIS A 550 -5.16 -2.81 1.92
C HIS A 550 -6.02 -4.00 1.49
N LEU A 551 -6.18 -4.19 0.18
CA LEU A 551 -6.95 -5.28 -0.39
C LEU A 551 -6.01 -6.36 -0.93
N GLN A 552 -6.25 -7.58 -0.47
CA GLN A 552 -5.73 -8.79 -1.10
C GLN A 552 -6.83 -9.43 -1.94
N VAL A 553 -6.52 -9.74 -3.20
CA VAL A 553 -7.42 -10.39 -4.15
C VAL A 553 -6.78 -11.63 -4.72
N TRP A 554 -7.59 -12.68 -4.76
CA TRP A 554 -7.31 -13.91 -5.48
C TRP A 554 -8.43 -14.18 -6.47
N ALA A 555 -8.14 -14.28 -7.75
CA ALA A 555 -9.15 -14.56 -8.76
C ALA A 555 -8.65 -15.60 -9.76
N ASP A 556 -9.14 -16.83 -9.64
CA ASP A 556 -8.93 -17.88 -10.63
C ASP A 556 -10.21 -18.04 -11.47
N SER A 557 -10.13 -17.82 -12.77
CA SER A 557 -11.28 -17.96 -13.64
C SER A 557 -10.92 -18.32 -15.08
N PRO A 558 -11.70 -19.20 -15.74
CA PRO A 558 -11.57 -19.46 -17.17
C PRO A 558 -11.89 -18.23 -18.04
N GLN A 559 -12.54 -17.20 -17.48
CA GLN A 559 -12.86 -15.96 -18.20
C GLN A 559 -11.68 -14.98 -18.30
N LEU A 560 -10.63 -15.20 -17.51
CA LEU A 560 -9.41 -14.41 -17.55
C LEU A 560 -8.46 -14.99 -18.62
N HIS A 561 -7.91 -14.10 -19.43
CA HIS A 561 -7.01 -14.46 -20.53
C HIS A 561 -5.82 -13.52 -20.54
N THR A 562 -4.72 -13.96 -21.12
CA THR A 562 -3.52 -13.14 -21.37
C THR A 562 -3.32 -12.88 -22.84
N THR A 563 -2.57 -11.82 -23.14
CA THR A 563 -2.04 -11.51 -24.48
C THR A 563 -1.24 -12.71 -25.02
N LEU A 564 -0.97 -12.72 -26.33
CA LEU A 564 -0.08 -13.75 -26.92
C LEU A 564 1.30 -13.77 -26.25
N ALA A 565 1.81 -12.58 -25.89
CA ALA A 565 3.05 -12.36 -25.16
C ALA A 565 3.01 -12.81 -23.68
N ARG A 566 1.82 -13.15 -23.16
CA ARG A 566 1.59 -13.62 -21.79
C ARG A 566 1.99 -12.66 -20.66
N ASP A 567 2.38 -11.44 -21.02
CA ASP A 567 2.82 -10.34 -20.17
C ASP A 567 1.66 -9.55 -19.54
N LYS A 568 0.48 -9.57 -20.18
CA LYS A 568 -0.68 -8.76 -19.77
C LYS A 568 -1.97 -9.54 -19.84
N VAL A 569 -2.84 -9.28 -18.86
CA VAL A 569 -4.23 -9.78 -18.89
C VAL A 569 -5.01 -8.99 -19.94
N VAL A 570 -5.73 -9.70 -20.81
CA VAL A 570 -6.53 -9.10 -21.88
C VAL A 570 -7.71 -8.38 -21.28
N ASP A 571 -7.87 -7.11 -21.66
CA ASP A 571 -9.04 -6.33 -21.35
C ASP A 571 -10.19 -6.74 -22.28
N ASN A 572 -11.11 -7.54 -21.76
CA ASN A 572 -12.29 -8.01 -22.47
C ASN A 572 -13.52 -8.08 -21.53
N HIS A 573 -14.67 -8.49 -22.08
CA HIS A 573 -15.90 -8.66 -21.31
C HIS A 573 -15.80 -9.70 -20.18
N GLY A 574 -14.92 -10.71 -20.31
CA GLY A 574 -14.67 -11.69 -19.25
C GLY A 574 -13.99 -11.06 -18.04
N ARG A 575 -12.91 -10.32 -18.27
CA ARG A 575 -12.21 -9.53 -17.23
C ARG A 575 -13.16 -8.52 -16.58
N GLU A 576 -13.96 -7.81 -17.37
CA GLU A 576 -15.01 -6.90 -16.87
C GLU A 576 -15.98 -7.58 -15.91
N ALA A 577 -16.46 -8.77 -16.27
CA ALA A 577 -17.39 -9.53 -15.45
C ALA A 577 -16.75 -9.96 -14.12
N ILE A 578 -15.48 -10.39 -14.15
CA ILE A 578 -14.74 -10.78 -12.94
C ILE A 578 -14.47 -9.57 -12.03
N GLU A 579 -13.99 -8.45 -12.57
CA GLU A 579 -13.78 -7.23 -11.78
C GLU A 579 -15.11 -6.72 -11.18
N GLY A 580 -16.22 -6.80 -11.91
CA GLY A 580 -17.55 -6.48 -11.39
C GLY A 580 -17.99 -7.37 -10.22
N GLN A 581 -17.70 -8.68 -10.28
CA GLN A 581 -17.97 -9.61 -9.16
C GLN A 581 -17.07 -9.30 -7.95
N LEU A 582 -15.80 -9.00 -8.19
CA LEU A 582 -14.87 -8.59 -7.13
C LEU A 582 -15.35 -7.33 -6.41
N LEU A 583 -15.88 -6.33 -7.12
CA LEU A 583 -16.46 -5.13 -6.49
C LEU A 583 -17.61 -5.48 -5.54
N LEU A 584 -18.52 -6.35 -5.96
CA LEU A 584 -19.63 -6.81 -5.13
C LEU A 584 -19.14 -7.54 -3.87
N LEU A 585 -18.07 -8.34 -4.00
CA LEU A 585 -17.44 -9.00 -2.85
C LEU A 585 -16.76 -7.99 -1.91
N VAL A 586 -16.09 -6.96 -2.44
CA VAL A 586 -15.48 -5.89 -1.62
C VAL A 586 -16.55 -5.09 -0.88
N GLU A 587 -17.70 -4.82 -1.50
CA GLU A 587 -18.84 -4.17 -0.80
C GLU A 587 -19.42 -5.02 0.33
N GLN A 588 -19.42 -6.36 0.18
CA GLN A 588 -19.77 -7.27 1.27
C GLN A 588 -18.69 -7.26 2.36
N LEU A 589 -17.43 -7.32 1.97
CA LEU A 589 -16.27 -7.30 2.86
C LEU A 589 -16.25 -6.05 3.77
N ARG A 590 -16.55 -4.87 3.20
CA ARG A 590 -16.73 -3.62 3.95
C ARG A 590 -17.82 -3.74 5.02
N ARG A 591 -18.94 -4.39 4.71
CA ARG A 591 -20.01 -4.61 5.71
C ARG A 591 -19.59 -5.57 6.81
N ASP A 592 -18.86 -6.62 6.45
CA ASP A 592 -18.35 -7.60 7.41
C ASP A 592 -17.32 -7.00 8.37
N LEU A 593 -16.54 -6.00 7.93
CA LEU A 593 -15.60 -5.29 8.78
C LEU A 593 -16.29 -4.67 10.01
N ILE A 594 -17.41 -3.98 9.80
CA ILE A 594 -18.19 -3.40 10.90
C ILE A 594 -18.79 -4.51 11.75
N ALA A 595 -19.37 -5.55 11.13
CA ALA A 595 -19.95 -6.67 11.87
C ALA A 595 -18.90 -7.35 12.76
N ARG A 596 -17.68 -7.54 12.26
CA ARG A 596 -16.58 -8.16 12.99
C ARG A 596 -16.10 -7.30 14.15
N LEU A 597 -16.09 -5.97 14.00
CA LEU A 597 -15.82 -5.03 15.09
C LEU A 597 -16.88 -5.10 16.18
N VAL A 598 -18.16 -5.19 15.81
CA VAL A 598 -19.28 -5.36 16.75
C VAL A 598 -19.09 -6.65 17.54
N GLU A 599 -18.80 -7.77 16.87
CA GLU A 599 -18.50 -9.05 17.54
C GLU A 599 -17.31 -8.96 18.50
N GLN A 600 -16.30 -8.13 18.18
CA GLN A 600 -15.16 -7.95 19.09
C GLN A 600 -15.56 -7.25 20.39
N VAL A 601 -16.54 -6.34 20.38
CA VAL A 601 -16.93 -5.59 21.59
C VAL A 601 -18.11 -6.19 22.36
N GLU A 602 -18.90 -7.03 21.68
CA GLU A 602 -19.98 -7.84 22.28
C GLU A 602 -19.39 -9.05 23.00
N VAL A 603 -19.11 -8.90 24.30
CA VAL A 603 -18.94 -10.05 25.19
C VAL A 603 -20.18 -10.18 26.04
N GLY A 604 -20.93 -11.25 25.80
CA GLY A 604 -21.89 -11.78 26.75
C GLY A 604 -21.13 -12.42 27.91
N GLY A 605 -20.98 -11.68 29.00
CA GLY A 605 -20.64 -12.18 30.33
C GLY A 605 -21.64 -11.59 31.34
N PRO A 606 -21.80 -12.18 32.53
CA PRO A 606 -22.59 -11.55 33.59
C PRO A 606 -22.05 -10.13 33.81
N ASP A 607 -22.95 -9.20 34.15
CA ASP A 607 -22.57 -7.85 34.55
C ASP A 607 -21.41 -7.96 35.55
N PRO A 608 -20.29 -7.21 35.40
CA PRO A 608 -19.22 -7.22 36.41
C PRO A 608 -19.76 -6.99 37.82
N ALA A 609 -20.88 -6.27 37.96
CA ALA A 609 -21.61 -6.11 39.21
C ALA A 609 -22.19 -7.43 39.78
N GLU A 610 -22.55 -8.40 38.94
CA GLU A 610 -23.03 -9.74 39.31
C GLU A 610 -21.90 -10.74 39.60
N ALA A 611 -20.71 -10.55 39.04
CA ALA A 611 -19.57 -11.47 39.17
C ALA A 611 -18.71 -11.24 40.43
N GLY A 612 -18.81 -10.09 41.10
CA GLY A 612 -18.08 -9.80 42.33
C GLY A 612 -16.56 -9.66 42.18
N GLU A 613 -16.04 -9.74 40.96
CA GLU A 613 -14.65 -9.45 40.59
C GLU A 613 -14.54 -7.95 40.22
N GLY A 614 -13.34 -7.35 40.36
CA GLY A 614 -13.13 -5.92 40.15
C GLY A 614 -13.53 -5.40 38.75
N PRO A 615 -13.32 -4.10 38.46
CA PRO A 615 -13.79 -3.44 37.22
C PRO A 615 -13.11 -3.94 35.93
N THR A 616 -12.19 -4.89 36.04
CA THR A 616 -11.45 -5.43 34.91
C THR A 616 -12.31 -6.45 34.18
N ASP A 617 -12.62 -6.19 32.91
CA ASP A 617 -13.19 -7.19 32.02
C ASP A 617 -12.15 -8.29 31.73
N PRO A 618 -12.25 -9.49 32.33
CA PRO A 618 -11.28 -10.55 32.10
C PRO A 618 -11.35 -11.10 30.66
N ALA A 619 -12.42 -10.79 29.91
CA ALA A 619 -12.59 -11.23 28.53
C ALA A 619 -11.88 -10.34 27.51
N TRP A 620 -11.37 -9.15 27.90
CA TRP A 620 -10.58 -8.27 27.02
C TRP A 620 -9.08 -8.61 27.08
N THR A 621 -8.68 -9.63 26.32
CA THR A 621 -7.29 -10.11 26.27
C THR A 621 -6.40 -9.28 25.34
N ARG A 622 -5.07 -9.45 25.43
CA ARG A 622 -4.10 -8.82 24.52
C ARG A 622 -4.35 -9.20 23.05
N GLU A 623 -4.62 -10.48 22.81
CA GLU A 623 -4.92 -11.00 21.48
C GLU A 623 -6.20 -10.36 20.92
N ARG A 624 -7.24 -10.24 21.73
CA ARG A 624 -8.49 -9.57 21.34
C ARG A 624 -8.28 -8.09 21.04
N HIS A 625 -7.49 -7.39 21.84
CA HIS A 625 -7.13 -5.99 21.58
C HIS A 625 -6.36 -5.84 20.27
N ALA A 626 -5.41 -6.75 19.97
CA ALA A 626 -4.68 -6.72 18.72
C ALA A 626 -5.59 -6.93 17.49
N ILE A 627 -6.55 -7.86 17.59
CA ILE A 627 -7.58 -8.07 16.55
C ILE A 627 -8.44 -6.81 16.39
N HIS A 628 -8.94 -6.25 17.50
CA HIS A 628 -9.78 -5.05 17.51
C HIS A 628 -9.06 -3.83 16.90
N ALA A 629 -7.81 -3.59 17.29
CA ALA A 629 -6.96 -2.52 16.75
C ALA A 629 -6.69 -2.71 15.25
N THR A 630 -6.41 -3.93 14.80
CA THR A 630 -6.17 -4.23 13.37
C THR A 630 -7.43 -3.99 12.54
N LEU A 631 -8.60 -4.40 13.03
CA LEU A 631 -9.89 -4.13 12.38
C LEU A 631 -10.17 -2.62 12.31
N HIS A 632 -9.90 -1.86 13.39
CA HIS A 632 -10.06 -0.41 13.37
C HIS A 632 -9.07 0.29 12.43
N ALA A 633 -7.84 -0.22 12.30
CA ALA A 633 -6.89 0.30 11.32
C ALA A 633 -7.42 0.15 9.88
N HIS A 634 -8.03 -0.99 9.54
CA HIS A 634 -8.72 -1.16 8.26
C HIS A 634 -9.95 -0.25 8.14
N LEU A 635 -10.75 -0.09 9.21
CA LEU A 635 -11.90 0.81 9.19
C LEU A 635 -11.48 2.26 8.95
N GLY A 636 -10.35 2.70 9.51
CA GLY A 636 -9.77 4.03 9.32
C GLY A 636 -9.52 4.37 7.85
N LEU A 637 -9.07 3.39 7.05
CA LEU A 637 -8.91 3.54 5.60
C LEU A 637 -10.28 3.59 4.87
N GLU A 638 -11.27 2.86 5.37
CA GLU A 638 -12.59 2.71 4.76
C GLU A 638 -13.62 3.77 5.19
N LEU A 639 -13.25 4.75 6.04
CA LEU A 639 -14.19 5.76 6.55
C LEU A 639 -14.90 6.54 5.43
N GLY A 640 -14.18 6.88 4.36
CA GLY A 640 -14.75 7.56 3.20
C GLY A 640 -15.85 6.77 2.49
N ALA A 641 -15.76 5.43 2.49
CA ALA A 641 -16.76 4.54 1.89
C ALA A 641 -17.97 4.30 2.80
N HIS A 642 -17.80 4.41 4.12
CA HIS A 642 -18.85 4.14 5.10
C HIS A 642 -19.70 5.36 5.52
N GLY A 643 -19.21 6.58 5.28
CA GLY A 643 -19.91 7.81 5.64
C GLY A 643 -20.17 7.89 7.15
N VAL A 644 -21.43 8.11 7.54
CA VAL A 644 -21.82 8.31 8.96
C VAL A 644 -22.01 6.99 9.72
N ARG A 645 -22.11 5.84 9.04
CA ARG A 645 -22.42 4.54 9.69
C ARG A 645 -21.49 4.17 10.86
N PRO A 646 -20.16 4.38 10.80
CA PRO A 646 -19.28 4.04 11.90
C PRO A 646 -19.54 4.87 13.17
N ARG A 647 -20.12 6.07 13.06
CA ARG A 647 -20.50 6.87 14.24
C ARG A 647 -21.58 6.19 15.09
N GLU A 648 -22.52 5.51 14.44
CA GLU A 648 -23.68 4.89 15.09
C GLU A 648 -23.44 3.44 15.51
N ALA A 649 -22.50 2.76 14.84
CA ALA A 649 -22.17 1.37 15.13
C ALA A 649 -21.50 1.21 16.50
N VAL A 650 -21.84 0.14 17.21
CA VAL A 650 -21.27 -0.21 18.53
C VAL A 650 -19.92 -0.91 18.32
N ILE A 651 -18.88 -0.13 18.04
CA ILE A 651 -17.54 -0.63 17.63
C ILE A 651 -16.42 -0.26 18.61
N LEU A 652 -16.71 0.55 19.62
CA LEU A 652 -15.77 0.93 20.67
C LEU A 652 -15.98 0.05 21.91
N ARG A 653 -14.89 -0.22 22.64
CA ARG A 653 -14.97 -0.90 23.93
C ARG A 653 -14.89 0.10 25.06
N ASP A 654 -15.93 0.16 25.90
CA ASP A 654 -15.98 0.97 27.10
C ASP A 654 -15.46 0.15 28.30
N LEU A 655 -14.25 0.48 28.74
CA LEU A 655 -13.54 -0.20 29.83
C LEU A 655 -14.17 0.06 31.20
N ALA A 656 -14.78 1.23 31.42
CA ALA A 656 -15.36 1.57 32.73
C ALA A 656 -16.65 0.78 33.01
N HIS A 657 -17.37 0.39 31.94
CA HIS A 657 -18.67 -0.29 32.04
C HIS A 657 -18.68 -1.68 31.39
N ALA A 658 -17.52 -2.17 30.94
CA ALA A 658 -17.35 -3.47 30.28
C ALA A 658 -18.38 -3.78 29.18
N ARG A 659 -18.66 -2.81 28.30
CA ARG A 659 -19.64 -2.98 27.21
C ARG A 659 -19.19 -2.35 25.90
N GLY A 660 -19.83 -2.76 24.81
CA GLY A 660 -19.71 -2.06 23.53
C GLY A 660 -20.35 -0.66 23.60
N LEU A 661 -19.78 0.28 22.86
CA LEU A 661 -20.26 1.65 22.76
C LEU A 661 -20.12 2.18 21.33
N SER A 662 -21.07 3.00 20.87
CA SER A 662 -20.92 3.76 19.63
C SER A 662 -20.21 5.09 19.86
N LEU A 663 -19.55 5.60 18.83
CA LEU A 663 -18.87 6.89 18.91
C LEU A 663 -19.85 8.04 19.18
N ALA A 664 -21.06 8.00 18.61
CA ALA A 664 -22.11 8.99 18.85
C ALA A 664 -22.56 9.01 20.32
N THR A 665 -22.80 7.84 20.92
CA THR A 665 -23.16 7.74 22.35
C THR A 665 -21.98 8.14 23.25
N ALA A 666 -20.74 7.85 22.85
CA ALA A 666 -19.56 8.32 23.56
C ALA A 666 -19.49 9.86 23.58
N ALA A 667 -19.65 10.50 22.41
CA ALA A 667 -19.67 11.95 22.27
C ALA A 667 -20.75 12.62 23.15
N GLU A 668 -21.97 12.08 23.11
CA GLU A 668 -23.10 12.55 23.91
C GLU A 668 -22.78 12.51 25.42
N ARG A 669 -22.24 11.39 25.90
CA ARG A 669 -21.87 11.21 27.31
C ARG A 669 -20.73 12.10 27.75
N MET A 670 -19.78 12.38 26.85
CA MET A 670 -18.70 13.31 27.13
C MET A 670 -19.18 14.75 27.21
N ALA A 671 -20.29 15.11 26.55
CA ALA A 671 -20.96 16.42 26.69
C ALA A 671 -20.01 17.62 26.51
N GLY A 672 -19.14 17.53 25.49
CA GLY A 672 -18.11 18.54 25.15
C GLY A 672 -16.77 18.37 25.86
N ARG A 673 -16.59 17.34 26.69
CA ARG A 673 -15.28 16.99 27.26
C ARG A 673 -14.47 16.14 26.27
N PRO A 674 -13.13 16.14 26.36
CA PRO A 674 -12.29 15.20 25.60
C PRO A 674 -12.64 13.76 25.94
N LEU A 675 -12.74 12.89 24.95
CA LEU A 675 -12.99 11.46 25.12
C LEU A 675 -11.81 10.78 25.82
N LEU A 676 -12.13 10.05 26.89
CA LEU A 676 -11.14 9.35 27.69
C LEU A 676 -10.72 8.06 27.00
N VAL A 677 -9.42 7.85 26.90
CA VAL A 677 -8.80 6.63 26.36
C VAL A 677 -7.88 6.04 27.42
N ALA A 678 -7.91 4.72 27.61
CA ALA A 678 -6.97 4.05 28.50
C ALA A 678 -6.41 2.78 27.84
N THR A 679 -5.10 2.60 27.96
CA THR A 679 -4.45 1.35 27.58
C THR A 679 -5.02 0.24 28.47
N PRO A 680 -5.58 -0.85 27.92
CA PRO A 680 -6.20 -1.87 28.74
C PRO A 680 -5.18 -2.46 29.74
N PRO A 681 -5.55 -2.63 31.02
CA PRO A 681 -4.62 -3.11 32.05
C PRO A 681 -3.95 -4.45 31.72
N ALA A 682 -4.62 -5.31 30.94
CA ALA A 682 -4.07 -6.58 30.46
C ALA A 682 -2.81 -6.41 29.59
N LEU A 683 -2.71 -5.32 28.81
CA LEU A 683 -1.54 -5.02 27.99
C LEU A 683 -0.38 -4.55 28.87
N LEU A 684 -0.65 -3.68 29.84
CA LEU A 684 0.36 -3.09 30.73
C LEU A 684 1.00 -4.11 31.67
N ARG A 685 0.28 -5.17 32.06
CA ARG A 685 0.82 -6.25 32.91
C ARG A 685 1.84 -7.13 32.20
N ALA A 686 1.73 -7.29 30.88
CA ALA A 686 2.62 -8.16 30.11
C ALA A 686 4.05 -7.60 30.00
N ASP A 687 4.20 -6.28 30.07
CA ASP A 687 5.49 -5.57 30.01
C ASP A 687 6.12 -5.37 31.40
N ALA A 688 5.39 -5.69 32.47
CA ALA A 688 5.88 -5.59 33.84
C ALA A 688 6.64 -6.87 34.23
N GLN A 689 7.94 -6.76 34.52
CA GLN A 689 8.65 -7.80 35.25
C GLN A 689 7.96 -7.97 36.63
N PRO A 690 7.71 -9.20 37.10
CA PRO A 690 7.13 -9.42 38.41
C PRO A 690 8.11 -8.92 39.49
N SER A 691 7.87 -7.72 40.00
CA SER A 691 8.58 -7.22 41.17
C SER A 691 7.94 -7.81 42.41
N ALA A 692 8.67 -8.67 43.11
CA ALA A 692 8.31 -9.12 44.45
C ALA A 692 8.23 -7.90 45.39
N GLU A 693 7.14 -7.84 46.16
CA GLU A 693 7.03 -7.13 47.43
C GLU A 693 7.32 -5.62 47.43
N SER A 694 6.27 -4.78 47.43
CA SER A 694 6.23 -3.66 48.36
C SER A 694 4.79 -3.26 48.66
N THR A 695 4.34 -3.46 49.90
CA THR A 695 3.00 -3.07 50.38
C THR A 695 2.91 -1.57 50.74
N GLN A 696 3.94 -0.78 50.40
CA GLN A 696 4.08 0.64 50.78
C GLN A 696 4.70 1.54 49.67
N GLY A 697 4.75 1.07 48.42
CA GLY A 697 5.23 1.84 47.26
C GLY A 697 4.11 2.40 46.37
N PRO A 698 4.40 3.35 45.45
CA PRO A 698 3.43 3.84 44.48
C PRO A 698 2.94 2.70 43.58
N ARG A 699 1.64 2.70 43.26
CA ARG A 699 1.00 1.65 42.45
C ARG A 699 1.64 1.56 41.06
N SER A 700 1.57 0.37 40.45
CA SER A 700 1.85 0.24 39.02
C SER A 700 0.83 1.03 38.20
N LEU A 701 1.15 1.36 36.95
CA LEU A 701 0.21 2.09 36.08
C LEU A 701 -1.07 1.26 35.82
N ALA A 702 -0.94 -0.06 35.66
CA ALA A 702 -2.06 -0.96 35.46
C ALA A 702 -3.04 -0.92 36.65
N GLU A 703 -2.55 -1.10 37.88
CA GLU A 703 -3.36 -1.00 39.10
C GLU A 703 -3.97 0.40 39.28
N GLY A 704 -3.25 1.43 38.85
CA GLY A 704 -3.71 2.81 38.86
C GLY A 704 -4.91 3.05 37.94
N ILE A 705 -4.79 2.63 36.69
CA ILE A 705 -5.87 2.70 35.70
C ILE A 705 -7.07 1.89 36.17
N GLU A 706 -6.88 0.69 36.71
CA GLU A 706 -7.97 -0.13 37.26
C GLU A 706 -8.71 0.55 38.40
N ALA A 707 -7.99 1.19 39.32
CA ALA A 707 -8.61 1.94 40.39
C ALA A 707 -9.45 3.12 39.87
N LEU A 708 -8.97 3.83 38.84
CA LEU A 708 -9.72 4.90 38.18
C LEU A 708 -10.97 4.35 37.46
N LEU A 709 -10.85 3.23 36.75
CA LEU A 709 -11.98 2.56 36.09
C LEU A 709 -13.05 2.12 37.11
N ALA A 710 -12.65 1.50 38.23
CA ALA A 710 -13.57 1.16 39.33
C ALA A 710 -14.29 2.39 39.88
N ALA A 711 -13.56 3.50 40.07
CA ALA A 711 -14.14 4.72 40.59
C ALA A 711 -15.11 5.37 39.59
N LEU A 712 -14.89 5.22 38.28
CA LEU A 712 -15.75 5.72 37.22
C LEU A 712 -16.95 4.82 36.90
N ALA A 713 -16.92 3.53 37.24
CA ALA A 713 -17.96 2.55 36.91
C ALA A 713 -19.41 2.95 37.27
N PRO A 714 -19.69 3.65 38.40
CA PRO A 714 -21.06 4.08 38.71
C PRO A 714 -21.52 5.33 37.93
N THR A 715 -20.62 5.96 37.15
CA THR A 715 -20.94 7.14 36.36
C THR A 715 -21.51 6.76 34.99
N GLN A 716 -21.66 7.72 34.08
CA GLN A 716 -21.95 7.45 32.67
C GLN A 716 -20.76 7.81 31.77
N LEU A 717 -19.58 8.09 32.34
CA LEU A 717 -18.42 8.55 31.57
C LEU A 717 -17.70 7.36 30.94
N PRO A 718 -17.70 7.24 29.60
CA PRO A 718 -17.04 6.13 28.95
C PRO A 718 -15.51 6.31 28.99
N VAL A 719 -14.81 5.18 29.06
CA VAL A 719 -13.35 5.13 28.84
C VAL A 719 -13.07 4.14 27.74
N ILE A 720 -12.57 4.61 26.60
CA ILE A 720 -12.36 3.76 25.42
C ILE A 720 -11.05 2.98 25.56
N ALA A 721 -11.11 1.69 25.23
CA ALA A 721 -9.93 0.84 25.14
C ALA A 721 -9.03 1.29 23.99
N GLY A 722 -7.77 1.63 24.29
CA GLY A 722 -6.79 1.98 23.26
C GLY A 722 -5.51 2.55 23.85
N ASP A 723 -4.41 2.41 23.13
CA ASP A 723 -3.14 3.05 23.44
C ASP A 723 -2.91 4.28 22.55
N LEU A 724 -2.89 5.49 23.11
CA LEU A 724 -2.75 6.72 22.28
C LEU A 724 -1.43 6.80 21.49
N GLY A 725 -0.43 5.98 21.82
CA GLY A 725 0.77 5.78 21.02
C GLY A 725 0.50 4.83 19.86
N ASP A 726 0.34 3.55 20.16
CA ASP A 726 0.26 2.47 19.15
C ASP A 726 -1.06 2.48 18.37
N ASP A 727 -2.18 2.72 19.05
CA ASP A 727 -3.53 2.84 18.48
C ASP A 727 -3.86 4.27 18.00
N GLY A 728 -2.95 5.21 18.20
CA GLY A 728 -3.14 6.63 17.93
C GLY A 728 -3.67 6.96 16.52
N PRO A 729 -3.22 6.31 15.42
CA PRO A 729 -3.73 6.58 14.08
C PRO A 729 -5.23 6.34 13.93
N TRP A 730 -5.76 5.18 14.32
CA TRP A 730 -7.18 4.87 14.13
C TRP A 730 -8.06 5.59 15.15
N LEU A 731 -7.57 5.77 16.39
CA LEU A 731 -8.27 6.54 17.41
C LEU A 731 -8.50 7.98 16.95
N ARG A 732 -7.48 8.65 16.39
CA ARG A 732 -7.62 10.00 15.86
C ARG A 732 -8.59 10.06 14.69
N ALA A 733 -8.53 9.10 13.76
CA ALA A 733 -9.46 9.05 12.63
C ALA A 733 -10.92 8.96 13.10
N LEU A 734 -11.21 8.15 14.14
CA LEU A 734 -12.55 8.11 14.73
C LEU A 734 -12.90 9.38 15.50
N ALA A 735 -11.95 9.96 16.23
CA ALA A 735 -12.19 11.20 16.98
C ALA A 735 -12.53 12.37 16.06
N GLU A 736 -11.83 12.49 14.92
CA GLU A 736 -12.12 13.46 13.86
C GLU A 736 -13.54 13.27 13.31
N LEU A 737 -14.00 12.03 13.13
CA LEU A 737 -15.36 11.79 12.71
C LEU A 737 -16.35 12.44 13.67
N ALA A 738 -16.14 12.46 14.98
CA ALA A 738 -17.08 13.03 15.95
C ALA A 738 -16.70 14.42 16.47
N GLU A 739 -15.67 15.07 15.90
CA GLU A 739 -15.13 16.35 16.37
C GLU A 739 -14.76 16.31 17.87
N LEU A 740 -14.19 15.18 18.31
CA LEU A 740 -13.78 14.97 19.69
C LEU A 740 -12.26 15.12 19.84
N GLU A 741 -11.83 15.70 20.96
CA GLU A 741 -10.46 15.56 21.43
C GLU A 741 -10.29 14.23 22.17
N LEU A 742 -9.08 13.66 22.11
CA LEU A 742 -8.72 12.45 22.84
C LEU A 742 -7.73 12.77 23.95
N VAL A 743 -7.91 12.14 25.12
CA VAL A 743 -6.96 12.27 26.24
C VAL A 743 -6.80 10.96 26.99
N ALA A 744 -5.58 10.69 27.44
CA ALA A 744 -5.31 9.53 28.29
C ALA A 744 -6.02 9.69 29.64
N LEU A 745 -6.68 8.64 30.13
CA LEU A 745 -7.42 8.64 31.39
C LEU A 745 -6.55 9.15 32.55
N GLU A 746 -5.34 8.61 32.70
CA GLU A 746 -4.41 8.94 33.78
C GLU A 746 -3.86 10.37 33.70
N ARG A 747 -4.06 11.07 32.56
CA ARG A 747 -3.69 12.48 32.37
C ARG A 747 -4.88 13.42 32.51
N ALA A 748 -6.11 12.90 32.46
CA ALA A 748 -7.33 13.70 32.49
C ALA A 748 -8.08 13.62 33.81
N VAL A 749 -7.87 12.56 34.61
CA VAL A 749 -8.60 12.32 35.85
C VAL A 749 -7.61 12.04 36.97
N ALA A 750 -7.82 12.70 38.11
CA ALA A 750 -7.12 12.42 39.36
C ALA A 750 -8.10 11.98 40.45
N THR A 751 -7.58 11.17 41.39
CA THR A 751 -8.24 10.97 42.67
C THR A 751 -7.99 12.19 43.56
N VAL A 752 -8.98 12.53 44.38
CA VAL A 752 -8.93 13.73 45.21
C VAL A 752 -9.17 13.40 46.68
N GLU A 753 -8.26 13.84 47.53
CA GLU A 753 -8.47 13.85 48.98
C GLU A 753 -8.92 15.25 49.42
N ILE A 754 -10.19 15.38 49.82
CA ILE A 754 -10.75 16.68 50.23
C ILE A 754 -10.22 17.08 51.61
N GLU A 755 -9.73 18.30 51.72
CA GLU A 755 -9.28 18.89 52.99
C GLU A 755 -10.40 19.76 53.57
N ALA A 756 -11.19 19.15 54.46
CA ALA A 756 -12.29 19.85 55.09
C ALA A 756 -11.78 21.03 55.97
N GLU A 757 -12.46 22.17 55.86
CA GLU A 757 -12.27 23.39 56.66
C GLU A 757 -11.02 24.25 56.35
N GLU A 758 -10.10 23.82 55.50
CA GLU A 758 -8.95 24.63 55.12
C GLU A 758 -9.33 25.71 54.10
N ALA A 759 -8.72 26.89 54.21
CA ALA A 759 -8.88 28.00 53.26
C ALA A 759 -10.32 28.51 53.03
N ARG A 760 -11.26 28.31 53.97
CA ARG A 760 -12.67 28.77 53.84
C ARG A 760 -12.80 30.22 53.35
N GLY A 761 -11.96 31.12 53.86
CA GLY A 761 -11.98 32.53 53.44
C GLY A 761 -11.61 32.73 51.96
N LEU A 762 -10.59 32.02 51.48
CA LEU A 762 -10.17 32.06 50.08
C LEU A 762 -11.23 31.44 49.17
N CYS A 763 -11.72 30.25 49.53
CA CYS A 763 -12.78 29.57 48.79
C CYS A 763 -14.05 30.41 48.72
N GLY A 764 -14.45 31.06 49.82
CA GLY A 764 -15.62 31.93 49.87
C GLY A 764 -15.47 33.19 49.01
N LEU A 765 -14.28 33.83 49.03
CA LEU A 765 -14.02 35.00 48.18
C LEU A 765 -14.00 34.63 46.70
N LEU A 766 -13.38 33.49 46.37
CA LEU A 766 -13.34 32.96 45.01
C LEU A 766 -14.74 32.59 44.51
N LEU A 767 -15.55 31.95 45.36
CA LEU A 767 -16.95 31.65 45.06
C LEU A 767 -17.74 32.93 44.77
N GLY A 768 -17.58 33.98 45.58
CA GLY A 768 -18.22 35.27 45.33
C GLY A 768 -17.79 35.92 44.00
N MET A 769 -16.55 35.71 43.57
CA MET A 769 -16.09 36.16 42.24
C MET A 769 -16.74 35.36 41.11
N LEU A 770 -16.79 34.03 41.25
CA LEU A 770 -17.42 33.14 40.29
C LEU A 770 -18.92 33.44 40.15
N ASP A 771 -19.65 33.55 41.26
CA ASP A 771 -21.07 33.94 41.29
C ASP A 771 -21.28 35.30 40.60
N GLY A 772 -20.41 36.28 40.89
CA GLY A 772 -20.46 37.62 40.28
C GLY A 772 -20.23 37.65 38.76
N LEU A 773 -19.74 36.54 38.18
CA LEU A 773 -19.51 36.32 36.75
C LEU A 773 -20.52 35.34 36.14
N GLY A 774 -21.58 34.97 36.88
CA GLY A 774 -22.65 34.09 36.39
C GLY A 774 -22.40 32.59 36.59
N TYR A 775 -21.38 32.22 37.38
CA TYR A 775 -21.08 30.83 37.72
C TYR A 775 -21.76 30.44 39.04
N GLU A 776 -23.10 30.46 39.04
CA GLU A 776 -23.91 30.17 40.22
C GLU A 776 -23.90 28.66 40.59
N ARG A 777 -24.13 28.34 41.87
CA ARG A 777 -24.28 26.97 42.40
C ARG A 777 -23.06 26.05 42.23
N LEU A 778 -21.88 26.64 42.12
CA LEU A 778 -20.60 25.94 42.30
C LEU A 778 -20.24 25.85 43.77
N HIS A 779 -19.57 24.77 44.15
CA HIS A 779 -18.94 24.64 45.46
C HIS A 779 -17.42 24.69 45.30
N VAL A 780 -16.75 25.63 45.96
CA VAL A 780 -15.28 25.73 45.89
C VAL A 780 -14.65 25.12 47.14
N GLN A 781 -13.70 24.24 46.96
CA GLN A 781 -12.97 23.56 48.04
C GLN A 781 -11.49 23.35 47.68
N VAL A 782 -10.69 22.93 48.66
CA VAL A 782 -9.28 22.56 48.47
C VAL A 782 -9.13 21.06 48.69
N GLY A 783 -8.26 20.42 47.90
CA GLY A 783 -7.94 19.02 48.07
C GLY A 783 -6.59 18.65 47.46
N ARG A 784 -6.10 17.46 47.77
CA ARG A 784 -4.87 16.90 47.21
C ARG A 784 -5.21 16.03 46.02
N PHE A 785 -4.62 16.34 44.87
CA PHE A 785 -4.77 15.57 43.66
C PHE A 785 -3.67 14.51 43.61
N CYS A 786 -4.06 13.28 43.32
CA CYS A 786 -3.15 12.15 43.15
C CYS A 786 -3.28 11.59 41.73
N ASP A 787 -2.14 11.33 41.08
CA ASP A 787 -2.07 10.67 39.79
C ASP A 787 -2.55 9.21 39.89
N ALA A 788 -2.68 8.52 38.75
CA ALA A 788 -3.08 7.12 38.73
C ALA A 788 -2.18 6.20 39.59
N ARG A 789 -0.91 6.57 39.81
CA ARG A 789 0.04 5.79 40.63
C ARG A 789 -0.01 6.16 42.12
N GLY A 790 -0.90 7.07 42.51
CA GLY A 790 -1.05 7.56 43.88
C GLY A 790 0.02 8.59 44.29
N ARG A 791 0.67 9.26 43.33
CA ARG A 791 1.66 10.31 43.60
C ARG A 791 1.00 11.69 43.53
N PRO A 792 1.48 12.68 44.29
CA PRO A 792 0.97 14.05 44.18
C PRO A 792 1.03 14.58 42.74
N GLU A 793 -0.13 14.94 42.20
CA GLU A 793 -0.26 15.56 40.88
C GLU A 793 -0.19 17.08 41.04
N ARG A 794 0.74 17.72 40.35
CA ARG A 794 1.03 19.17 40.51
C ARG A 794 0.55 20.01 39.33
N GLY A 795 0.26 19.36 38.20
CA GLY A 795 -0.08 20.02 36.94
C GLY A 795 -1.33 20.91 37.03
N PRO A 796 -2.51 20.36 37.33
CA PRO A 796 -3.77 21.12 37.28
C PRO A 796 -3.87 22.08 38.46
N VAL A 797 -4.28 23.33 38.20
CA VAL A 797 -4.61 24.33 39.23
C VAL A 797 -5.90 23.93 39.96
N PHE A 798 -6.87 23.43 39.21
CA PHE A 798 -8.14 22.97 39.71
C PHE A 798 -8.66 21.79 38.89
N GLY A 799 -9.66 21.11 39.44
CA GLY A 799 -10.43 20.12 38.71
C GLY A 799 -11.90 20.18 39.09
N MET A 800 -12.74 19.74 38.17
CA MET A 800 -14.18 19.65 38.36
C MET A 800 -14.56 18.25 38.83
N GLU A 801 -15.34 18.15 39.90
CA GLU A 801 -15.81 16.90 40.44
C GLU A 801 -16.53 16.06 39.36
N ILE A 802 -16.27 14.76 39.39
CA ILE A 802 -17.02 13.76 38.62
C ILE A 802 -18.14 13.21 39.52
N SER A 803 -19.33 13.78 39.37
CA SER A 803 -20.51 13.39 40.15
C SER A 803 -20.85 11.91 39.97
N GLY A 804 -21.13 11.23 41.08
CA GLY A 804 -21.51 9.81 41.10
C GLY A 804 -20.34 8.82 41.08
N ALA A 805 -19.08 9.28 41.04
CA ALA A 805 -17.94 8.39 41.17
C ALA A 805 -17.89 7.70 42.55
N ALA A 806 -17.39 6.46 42.61
CA ALA A 806 -17.34 5.68 43.86
C ALA A 806 -16.38 6.28 44.90
N THR A 807 -15.38 7.03 44.43
CA THR A 807 -14.46 7.82 45.24
C THR A 807 -14.39 9.23 44.67
N PRO A 808 -13.98 10.25 45.44
CA PRO A 808 -13.85 11.60 44.92
C PRO A 808 -12.83 11.64 43.77
N LEU A 809 -13.33 11.96 42.58
CA LEU A 809 -12.54 12.14 41.37
C LEU A 809 -12.73 13.56 40.85
N ALA A 810 -11.68 14.11 40.25
CA ALA A 810 -11.75 15.37 39.53
C ALA A 810 -11.21 15.24 38.11
N PHE A 811 -11.95 15.81 37.16
CA PHE A 811 -11.50 16.00 35.79
C PHE A 811 -10.56 17.22 35.74
N HIS A 812 -9.39 17.03 35.16
CA HIS A 812 -8.33 18.05 35.09
C HIS A 812 -8.70 19.22 34.18
N ALA A 813 -8.49 20.45 34.68
CA ALA A 813 -8.64 21.67 33.89
C ALA A 813 -7.44 22.01 32.98
N ASN A 814 -6.44 21.12 32.89
CA ASN A 814 -5.42 21.19 31.84
C ASN A 814 -5.98 20.81 30.46
N THR A 815 -7.24 20.38 30.43
CA THR A 815 -8.05 20.20 29.23
C THR A 815 -9.16 21.24 29.24
N SER A 816 -9.64 21.65 28.07
CA SER A 816 -10.77 22.59 27.99
C SER A 816 -12.00 21.97 28.63
N LEU A 817 -12.51 22.59 29.70
CA LEU A 817 -13.71 22.11 30.39
C LEU A 817 -14.95 22.85 29.87
N PRO A 818 -15.95 22.14 29.30
CA PRO A 818 -17.13 22.77 28.74
C PRO A 818 -18.02 23.40 29.83
N ARG A 819 -18.84 24.39 29.42
CA ARG A 819 -19.81 25.06 30.31
C ARG A 819 -20.75 24.10 31.04
N SER A 820 -21.15 23.02 30.38
CA SER A 820 -22.00 21.96 30.93
C SER A 820 -21.45 21.31 32.21
N SER A 821 -20.13 21.29 32.39
CA SER A 821 -19.48 20.66 33.54
C SER A 821 -19.53 21.51 34.81
N ARG A 822 -20.00 22.76 34.71
CA ARG A 822 -19.86 23.79 35.75
C ARG A 822 -20.99 23.82 36.77
N HIS A 823 -22.13 23.18 36.51
CA HIS A 823 -23.31 23.32 37.37
C HIS A 823 -24.05 22.00 37.58
N PRO A 824 -24.49 21.66 38.81
CA PRO A 824 -24.01 22.10 40.13
C PRO A 824 -22.95 21.09 40.63
N ARG A 825 -21.67 21.45 40.56
CA ARG A 825 -20.55 20.54 40.90
C ARG A 825 -19.53 21.20 41.82
N ALA A 826 -18.73 20.40 42.53
CA ALA A 826 -17.59 20.93 43.27
C ALA A 826 -16.40 21.25 42.32
N LEU A 827 -15.84 22.45 42.47
CA LEU A 827 -14.55 22.87 41.96
C LEU A 827 -13.53 22.70 43.07
N THR A 828 -12.56 21.80 42.85
CA THR A 828 -11.51 21.54 43.83
C THR A 828 -10.21 22.18 43.36
N LEU A 829 -9.67 23.10 44.17
CA LEU A 829 -8.33 23.65 44.00
C LEU A 829 -7.29 22.61 44.41
N ASN A 830 -6.28 22.42 43.58
CA ASN A 830 -5.24 21.45 43.84
C ASN A 830 -4.19 22.02 44.80
N ARG A 831 -4.14 21.51 46.04
CA ARG A 831 -3.18 21.94 47.05
C ARG A 831 -1.74 21.86 46.57
N HIS A 832 -1.38 20.86 45.76
CA HIS A 832 0.00 20.63 45.33
C HIS A 832 0.43 21.50 44.14
N ASN A 833 -0.46 22.34 43.61
CA ASN A 833 -0.13 23.27 42.56
C ASN A 833 0.51 24.54 43.15
N ASP A 834 1.65 24.96 42.61
CA ASP A 834 2.44 26.09 43.12
C ASP A 834 1.61 27.39 43.22
N LEU A 835 0.70 27.65 42.28
CA LEU A 835 -0.15 28.85 42.32
C LEU A 835 -1.13 28.80 43.49
N VAL A 836 -1.70 27.61 43.77
CA VAL A 836 -2.62 27.40 44.89
C VAL A 836 -1.87 27.52 46.21
N GLU A 837 -0.68 26.92 46.34
CA GLU A 837 0.16 27.05 47.54
C GLU A 837 0.49 28.53 47.83
N VAL A 838 0.93 29.28 46.82
CA VAL A 838 1.24 30.71 46.95
C VAL A 838 -0.01 31.52 47.31
N ALA A 839 -1.16 31.22 46.71
CA ALA A 839 -2.42 31.88 47.02
C ALA A 839 -2.85 31.62 48.47
N LEU A 840 -2.73 30.39 48.95
CA LEU A 840 -3.05 29.99 50.33
C LEU A 840 -2.19 30.75 51.35
N VAL A 841 -0.87 30.83 51.11
CA VAL A 841 0.06 31.54 52.01
C VAL A 841 -0.18 33.04 51.99
N SER A 842 -0.37 33.63 50.81
CA SER A 842 -0.50 35.09 50.65
C SER A 842 -1.88 35.65 50.99
N PHE A 843 -2.92 34.79 51.08
CA PHE A 843 -4.30 35.22 51.31
C PHE A 843 -4.48 36.09 52.55
N THR A 844 -3.76 35.80 53.64
CA THR A 844 -3.86 36.56 54.91
C THR A 844 -3.38 38.01 54.77
N GLN A 845 -2.45 38.27 53.85
CA GLN A 845 -1.88 39.60 53.62
C GLN A 845 -2.55 40.32 52.44
N ARG A 846 -2.92 39.58 51.39
CA ARG A 846 -3.41 40.11 50.12
C ARG A 846 -4.57 39.25 49.56
N PRO A 847 -5.74 39.26 50.21
CA PRO A 847 -6.82 38.32 49.91
C PRO A 847 -7.37 38.46 48.49
N LEU A 848 -7.58 39.70 48.02
CA LEU A 848 -8.10 39.96 46.68
C LEU A 848 -7.13 39.53 45.57
N ILE A 849 -5.82 39.75 45.75
CA ILE A 849 -4.81 39.37 44.75
C ILE A 849 -4.73 37.84 44.64
N ALA A 850 -4.71 37.14 45.77
CA ALA A 850 -4.72 35.68 45.80
C ALA A 850 -5.96 35.12 45.08
N ALA A 851 -7.16 35.62 45.42
CA ALA A 851 -8.40 35.17 44.79
C ALA A 851 -8.50 35.52 43.30
N CYS A 852 -8.11 36.73 42.88
CA CYS A 852 -8.11 37.12 41.47
C CYS A 852 -7.14 36.28 40.63
N SER A 853 -5.96 35.95 41.19
CA SER A 853 -4.97 35.12 40.48
C SER A 853 -5.50 33.72 40.23
N LEU A 854 -6.18 33.13 41.22
CA LEU A 854 -6.83 31.83 41.07
C LEU A 854 -8.04 31.89 40.14
N ALA A 855 -8.88 32.92 40.24
CA ALA A 855 -10.01 33.11 39.34
C ALA A 855 -9.56 33.20 37.87
N ALA A 856 -8.50 33.98 37.59
CA ALA A 856 -7.92 34.07 36.26
C ALA A 856 -7.39 32.72 35.75
N ALA A 857 -6.69 31.97 36.61
CA ALA A 857 -6.20 30.64 36.26
C ALA A 857 -7.36 29.64 36.02
N ILE A 858 -8.45 29.77 36.78
CA ILE A 858 -9.66 28.97 36.55
C ILE A 858 -10.24 29.28 35.17
N PHE A 859 -10.42 30.55 34.84
CA PHE A 859 -10.99 30.95 33.55
C PHE A 859 -10.14 30.54 32.36
N ALA A 860 -8.82 30.52 32.50
CA ALA A 860 -7.93 30.00 31.46
C ALA A 860 -8.12 28.50 31.18
N GLY A 861 -8.60 27.72 32.16
CA GLY A 861 -8.93 26.30 32.01
C GLY A 861 -10.38 26.02 31.60
N LEU A 862 -11.19 27.05 31.39
CA LEU A 862 -12.60 26.92 31.02
C LEU A 862 -12.80 27.25 29.53
N ASP A 863 -13.64 26.46 28.87
CA ASP A 863 -14.13 26.77 27.53
C ASP A 863 -14.96 28.06 27.53
N GLU A 864 -14.67 29.01 26.64
CA GLU A 864 -15.29 30.35 26.63
C GLU A 864 -15.30 31.05 28.02
N GLY A 865 -14.12 31.19 28.64
CA GLY A 865 -13.93 31.94 29.89
C GLY A 865 -14.25 33.44 29.76
N PRO A 866 -14.61 34.13 30.86
CA PRO A 866 -14.89 35.56 30.86
C PRO A 866 -13.63 36.39 30.57
N GLU A 867 -13.82 37.58 29.97
CA GLU A 867 -12.73 38.50 29.68
C GLU A 867 -12.07 39.01 30.99
N PRO A 868 -10.74 39.23 31.01
CA PRO A 868 -10.03 39.72 32.21
C PRO A 868 -10.62 41.03 32.78
N ALA A 869 -11.21 41.86 31.92
CA ALA A 869 -11.88 43.10 32.31
C ALA A 869 -13.11 42.87 33.21
N ASP A 870 -13.84 41.77 33.02
CA ASP A 870 -15.02 41.46 33.82
C ASP A 870 -14.64 40.95 35.21
N LEU A 871 -13.56 40.16 35.30
CA LEU A 871 -12.96 39.79 36.58
C LEU A 871 -12.52 41.04 37.37
N ALA A 872 -11.87 42.01 36.72
CA ALA A 872 -11.48 43.26 37.36
C ALA A 872 -12.69 44.04 37.91
N LYS A 873 -13.79 44.15 37.15
CA LYS A 873 -15.02 44.80 37.61
C LYS A 873 -15.65 44.11 38.83
N VAL A 874 -15.57 42.78 38.90
CA VAL A 874 -16.09 42.00 40.03
C VAL A 874 -15.19 42.17 41.26
N ALA A 875 -13.88 42.10 41.08
CA ALA A 875 -12.90 42.33 42.13
C ALA A 875 -13.09 43.73 42.77
N ASP A 876 -13.22 44.77 41.95
CA ASP A 876 -13.49 46.14 42.40
C ASP A 876 -14.81 46.27 43.19
N ARG A 877 -15.85 45.52 42.80
CA ARG A 877 -17.13 45.50 43.52
C ARG A 877 -16.99 44.84 44.88
N LEU A 878 -16.26 43.73 44.96
CA LEU A 878 -15.99 43.00 46.20
C LEU A 878 -15.12 43.83 47.15
N ASP A 879 -14.08 44.50 46.65
CA ASP A 879 -13.22 45.38 47.45
C ASP A 879 -14.00 46.54 48.10
N ARG A 880 -14.83 47.23 47.30
CA ARG A 880 -15.73 48.27 47.82
C ARG A 880 -16.76 47.75 48.81
N SER A 881 -17.21 46.50 48.67
CA SER A 881 -18.12 45.87 49.63
C SER A 881 -17.40 45.54 50.94
N TRP A 882 -16.19 44.99 50.85
CA TRP A 882 -15.35 44.68 51.99
C TRP A 882 -15.06 45.93 52.81
N ALA A 883 -14.57 47.00 52.17
CA ALA A 883 -14.28 48.28 52.81
C ALA A 883 -15.48 48.89 53.56
N ARG A 884 -16.71 48.68 53.05
CA ARG A 884 -17.95 49.12 53.70
C ARG A 884 -18.35 48.25 54.90
N SER A 885 -18.02 46.96 54.87
CA SER A 885 -18.36 46.00 55.93
C SER A 885 -17.37 45.98 57.10
N SER A 886 -16.09 46.31 56.87
CA SER A 886 -15.05 46.30 57.89
C SER A 886 -14.93 47.61 58.70
N GLY A 887 -15.83 48.57 58.47
CA GLY A 887 -15.84 49.84 59.23
C GLY A 887 -14.59 50.71 59.04
N ALA A 888 -13.75 50.41 58.05
CA ALA A 888 -12.56 51.18 57.74
C ALA A 888 -12.91 52.37 56.84
N SER A 889 -13.61 53.36 57.40
CA SER A 889 -13.61 54.72 56.85
C SER A 889 -12.84 55.66 57.79
N SER A 890 -11.52 55.66 57.66
CA SER A 890 -10.64 56.84 57.82
C SER A 890 -9.20 56.44 57.52
#